data_AF-A0A6G8QCM4-F1
#
_entry.id   AF-A0A6G8QCM4-F1
#
_cell.length_a   1.000
_cell.length_b   1.000
_cell.length_c   1.000
_cell.angle_alpha   90.00
_cell.angle_beta   90.00
_cell.angle_gamma   90.00
#
_symmetry.space_group_name_H-M   'P 1'
#
loop_
_entity.id
_entity.type
_entity.pdbx_description
1 polymer ?
#
loop_
_entity_poly.entity_id
_entity_poly.type
_entity_poly.pdbx_seq_one_letter_code
_entity_poly.pdbx_strand_id
1 'polypeptide(L)'
;MYACLRFLPGAFAVRRAVGPALFSTFVALFAVVSLLPVAWVFKTNAVGRIVSPGEIFAPPPEVFPDGFSLLPYVSILYDLDFLRPLANGIITTATTAVVCFLIGSMAAYAIARRGFRPGNTALTLVLAMGLLPPLAAVAPPLVRSAVLEVSHSRLAMLVPDLVVALPLAIWFLVSYFRELPAELGEAAKTDGTGPGTFWRIMLPIATPGVLTTAVLTFVFAWNQYLFARNPAIEERLRPVAAVLPELPNDLLPALSVVVTLPLVALVLGYQRLVVTGSPAVVEGDPGASTKDPAKVRARRVAPGVATAVLLLAQSWALLLFLRHGWDALAFQYPLNYGEGPLLDQAVRLAGLGNIYPGDLGDAPYTISNYPPFYLLVQAPFVWLFGPEFWYGRLISLASVGATALFVAFTLYTLTKDRIAALAAGLTFPAIPYVLRWSALGRVDLLGLALSWAGLFAVVRWPDRRRTMVLAALLFVAAVSTRQTYVLAAPLTAFVWLAVQGKRRRALELAGVSCGVGLFTFLSLNLATDGGFFLHTVTANINDFRWERVSFNALGALLACPLLLLGGLAVAWKAPRDRAWWLVMPYLALSFPSALLVGKVGSDVNYLLELSAALCLATGALIAWQRERPRLRALLISLLAVQVLALAQSSLVPSGLQDYVVDQEQEVAQLSRIVAEADGPVLTDEYMGLLPLNGKRIHLQPFEMTQLSRDGSWNQDRAVESVRKEKYSVIMMWEPPFAKDIKQDRWTEEMLGAVEASYEPEERLADMVVYRPRH
;
A
#
# COMPACT_ATOMS: atom_id res chain seq x y z
N MET A 1 25.22 18.58 -36.51
CA MET A 1 23.95 18.32 -37.21
C MET A 1 22.79 19.07 -36.50
N TYR A 2 22.90 20.39 -36.38
CA TYR A 2 21.91 21.28 -35.74
C TYR A 2 22.02 22.64 -36.43
N ALA A 3 21.26 22.87 -37.51
CA ALA A 3 21.18 24.18 -38.16
C ALA A 3 19.92 24.46 -39.02
N CYS A 4 18.96 23.53 -39.18
CA CYS A 4 17.92 23.66 -40.24
C CYS A 4 16.45 23.75 -39.79
N LEU A 5 16.12 24.06 -38.53
CA LEU A 5 14.71 24.05 -38.06
C LEU A 5 14.25 25.36 -37.39
N ARG A 6 14.60 26.52 -37.96
CA ARG A 6 14.21 27.83 -37.40
C ARG A 6 13.25 28.68 -38.23
N PHE A 7 12.61 28.12 -39.26
CA PHE A 7 11.61 28.84 -40.05
C PHE A 7 10.34 28.02 -40.20
N LEU A 8 9.39 28.13 -39.25
CA LEU A 8 7.98 27.83 -39.48
C LEU A 8 7.12 28.55 -38.39
N PRO A 9 6.35 29.59 -38.74
CA PRO A 9 5.50 30.33 -37.79
C PRO A 9 4.24 29.58 -37.31
N GLY A 10 4.01 28.33 -37.75
CA GLY A 10 2.84 27.52 -37.37
C GLY A 10 2.92 26.81 -36.01
N ALA A 11 4.11 26.64 -35.43
CA ALA A 11 4.29 25.83 -34.21
C ALA A 11 3.68 26.47 -32.93
N PHE A 12 3.50 27.79 -32.91
CA PHE A 12 2.88 28.50 -31.79
C PHE A 12 1.35 28.43 -31.78
N ALA A 13 0.71 28.37 -32.96
CA ALA A 13 -0.75 28.27 -33.08
C ALA A 13 -1.25 26.86 -32.73
N VAL A 14 -0.54 25.82 -33.17
CA VAL A 14 -0.85 24.41 -32.83
C VAL A 14 -0.73 24.18 -31.31
N ARG A 15 0.27 24.76 -30.63
CA ARG A 15 0.38 24.68 -29.16
C ARG A 15 -0.77 25.35 -28.40
N ARG A 16 -1.40 26.39 -28.96
CA ARG A 16 -2.54 27.09 -28.33
C ARG A 16 -3.86 26.33 -28.45
N ALA A 17 -4.05 25.53 -29.50
CA ALA A 17 -5.26 24.72 -29.71
C ALA A 17 -5.16 23.30 -29.14
N VAL A 18 -3.96 22.71 -29.15
CA VAL A 18 -3.71 21.35 -28.64
C VAL A 18 -3.81 21.28 -27.11
N GLY A 19 -3.47 22.36 -26.39
CA GLY A 19 -3.60 22.41 -24.92
C GLY A 19 -5.05 22.25 -24.42
N PRO A 20 -6.00 23.08 -24.89
CA PRO A 20 -7.41 22.96 -24.55
C PRO A 20 -8.04 21.65 -25.05
N ALA A 21 -7.72 21.21 -26.28
CA ALA A 21 -8.24 19.96 -26.82
C ALA A 21 -7.77 18.74 -26.01
N LEU A 22 -6.48 18.65 -25.69
CA LEU A 22 -5.95 17.58 -24.83
C LEU A 22 -6.49 17.66 -23.41
N PHE A 23 -6.70 18.86 -22.86
CA PHE A 23 -7.33 19.03 -21.55
C PHE A 23 -8.77 18.54 -21.57
N SER A 24 -9.56 18.90 -22.58
CA SER A 24 -10.93 18.41 -22.75
C SER A 24 -10.97 16.90 -22.98
N THR A 25 -10.06 16.33 -23.77
CA THR A 25 -9.94 14.88 -23.95
C THR A 25 -9.55 14.18 -22.64
N PHE A 26 -8.63 14.75 -21.87
CA PHE A 26 -8.25 14.24 -20.55
C PHE A 26 -9.43 14.28 -19.57
N VAL A 27 -10.15 15.41 -19.50
CA VAL A 27 -11.35 15.56 -18.65
C VAL A 27 -12.44 14.57 -19.08
N ALA A 28 -12.67 14.39 -20.38
CA ALA A 28 -13.63 13.42 -20.89
C ALA A 28 -13.23 11.98 -20.55
N LEU A 29 -11.96 11.61 -20.77
CA LEU A 29 -11.45 10.29 -20.43
C LEU A 29 -11.51 10.03 -18.92
N PHE A 30 -11.11 11.03 -18.12
CA PHE A 30 -11.19 10.97 -16.66
C PHE A 30 -12.64 10.81 -16.18
N ALA A 31 -13.59 11.52 -16.80
CA ALA A 31 -15.01 11.38 -16.51
C ALA A 31 -15.52 9.98 -16.86
N VAL A 32 -15.19 9.45 -18.04
CA VAL A 32 -15.55 8.08 -18.45
C VAL A 32 -14.99 7.06 -17.46
N VAL A 33 -13.70 7.14 -17.14
CA VAL A 33 -13.05 6.22 -16.19
C VAL A 33 -13.65 6.32 -14.79
N SER A 34 -13.99 7.54 -14.32
CA SER A 34 -14.62 7.75 -13.01
C SER A 34 -16.06 7.23 -12.96
N LEU A 35 -16.76 7.19 -14.10
CA LEU A 35 -18.13 6.68 -14.20
C LEU A 35 -18.19 5.16 -14.43
N LEU A 36 -17.09 4.51 -14.86
CA LEU A 36 -17.05 3.06 -15.09
C LEU A 36 -17.46 2.24 -13.85
N PRO A 37 -16.96 2.49 -12.62
CA PRO A 37 -17.40 1.75 -11.44
C PRO A 37 -18.89 1.95 -11.12
N VAL A 38 -19.42 3.16 -11.35
CA VAL A 38 -20.83 3.48 -11.12
C VAL A 38 -21.71 2.75 -12.13
N ALA A 39 -21.30 2.75 -13.41
CA ALA A 39 -21.97 2.00 -14.47
C ALA A 39 -21.91 0.49 -14.24
N TRP A 40 -20.79 -0.02 -13.69
CA TRP A 40 -20.62 -1.41 -13.33
C TRP A 40 -21.62 -1.83 -12.25
N VAL A 41 -21.68 -1.10 -11.13
CA VAL A 41 -22.65 -1.36 -10.04
C VAL A 41 -24.08 -1.33 -10.56
N PHE A 42 -24.42 -0.36 -11.42
CA PHE A 42 -25.74 -0.28 -12.02
C PHE A 42 -26.05 -1.47 -12.93
N LYS A 43 -25.07 -1.95 -13.71
CA LYS A 43 -25.21 -3.16 -14.55
C LYS A 43 -25.41 -4.40 -13.67
N THR A 44 -24.62 -4.58 -12.61
CA THR A 44 -24.74 -5.72 -11.70
C THR A 44 -26.14 -5.79 -11.07
N ASN A 45 -26.71 -4.63 -10.71
CA ASN A 45 -28.07 -4.54 -10.19
C ASN A 45 -29.16 -4.87 -11.23
N ALA A 46 -28.96 -4.48 -12.49
CA ALA A 46 -29.95 -4.65 -13.56
C ALA A 46 -30.21 -6.11 -13.96
N VAL A 47 -29.26 -7.01 -13.69
CA VAL A 47 -29.34 -8.45 -14.02
C VAL A 47 -30.18 -9.23 -12.99
N GLY A 48 -30.61 -8.61 -11.88
CA GLY A 48 -31.51 -9.23 -10.90
C GLY A 48 -30.96 -10.48 -10.20
N ARG A 49 -29.65 -10.76 -10.34
CA ARG A 49 -29.00 -11.95 -9.81
C ARG A 49 -28.27 -11.62 -8.51
N ILE A 50 -28.45 -12.46 -7.50
CA ILE A 50 -27.66 -12.48 -6.27
C ILE A 50 -26.21 -12.82 -6.66
N VAL A 51 -25.30 -11.85 -6.55
CA VAL A 51 -23.89 -12.02 -6.94
C VAL A 51 -23.06 -12.31 -5.69
N SER A 52 -22.41 -13.46 -5.66
CA SER A 52 -21.48 -13.82 -4.58
C SER A 52 -20.18 -12.97 -4.66
N PRO A 53 -19.44 -12.74 -3.56
CA PRO A 53 -18.25 -11.86 -3.56
C PRO A 53 -17.19 -12.19 -4.63
N GLY A 54 -17.09 -13.46 -5.05
CA GLY A 54 -16.19 -13.90 -6.14
C GLY A 54 -16.70 -13.62 -7.55
N GLU A 55 -18.02 -13.46 -7.74
CA GLU A 55 -18.64 -13.21 -9.05
C GLU A 55 -18.72 -11.72 -9.41
N ILE A 56 -18.46 -10.81 -8.45
CA ILE A 56 -18.50 -9.34 -8.67
C ILE A 56 -17.46 -8.88 -9.71
N PHE A 57 -16.35 -9.63 -9.82
CA PHE A 57 -15.23 -9.35 -10.72
C PHE A 57 -15.09 -10.38 -11.86
N ALA A 58 -15.95 -11.39 -11.91
CA ALA A 58 -16.00 -12.32 -13.03
C ALA A 58 -16.43 -11.56 -14.30
N PRO A 59 -15.89 -11.91 -15.50
CA PRO A 59 -16.37 -11.35 -16.74
C PRO A 59 -17.87 -11.67 -16.87
N PRO A 60 -18.77 -10.66 -16.96
CA PRO A 60 -20.20 -10.92 -17.01
C PRO A 60 -20.52 -11.72 -18.28
N PRO A 61 -21.34 -12.79 -18.19
CA PRO A 61 -21.87 -13.44 -19.38
C PRO A 61 -22.73 -12.41 -20.13
N GLU A 62 -22.28 -12.06 -21.34
CA GLU A 62 -22.92 -11.18 -22.33
C GLU A 62 -23.49 -9.83 -21.83
N VAL A 63 -23.62 -8.88 -22.75
CA VAL A 63 -24.16 -7.55 -22.46
C VAL A 63 -25.69 -7.66 -22.51
N PHE A 64 -26.32 -7.87 -21.34
CA PHE A 64 -27.77 -7.98 -21.09
C PHE A 64 -28.48 -9.25 -21.64
N PRO A 65 -28.29 -10.46 -21.09
CA PRO A 65 -28.99 -11.65 -21.59
C PRO A 65 -30.47 -11.74 -21.17
N ASP A 66 -30.86 -11.33 -19.96
CA ASP A 66 -32.21 -11.59 -19.46
C ASP A 66 -32.76 -10.45 -18.58
N GLY A 67 -33.54 -9.54 -19.15
CA GLY A 67 -34.48 -8.64 -18.45
C GLY A 67 -33.91 -7.61 -17.43
N PHE A 68 -34.22 -6.32 -17.63
CA PHE A 68 -33.96 -5.27 -16.64
C PHE A 68 -34.87 -5.43 -15.41
N SER A 69 -34.31 -5.76 -14.24
CA SER A 69 -35.06 -5.91 -12.99
C SER A 69 -34.79 -4.76 -12.00
N LEU A 70 -35.86 -4.07 -11.57
CA LEU A 70 -35.82 -3.09 -10.47
C LEU A 70 -36.14 -3.71 -9.11
N LEU A 71 -36.35 -5.03 -9.05
CA LEU A 71 -36.80 -5.73 -7.86
C LEU A 71 -35.89 -5.51 -6.62
N PRO A 72 -34.54 -5.48 -6.74
CA PRO A 72 -33.66 -5.20 -5.60
C PRO A 72 -33.85 -3.79 -5.02
N TYR A 73 -34.24 -2.81 -5.83
CA TYR A 73 -34.51 -1.46 -5.36
C TYR A 73 -35.89 -1.36 -4.70
N VAL A 74 -36.87 -2.09 -5.22
CA VAL A 74 -38.21 -2.16 -4.65
C VAL A 74 -38.18 -2.89 -3.31
N SER A 75 -37.42 -3.99 -3.17
CA SER A 75 -37.29 -4.70 -1.89
C SER A 75 -36.70 -3.84 -0.78
N ILE A 76 -35.74 -2.96 -1.11
CA ILE A 76 -35.16 -1.99 -0.17
C ILE A 76 -36.21 -1.00 0.37
N LEU A 77 -37.22 -0.64 -0.43
CA LEU A 77 -38.28 0.29 -0.01
C LEU A 77 -39.27 -0.34 0.98
N TYR A 78 -39.34 -1.68 1.02
CA TYR A 78 -40.18 -2.42 1.98
C TYR A 78 -39.41 -2.88 3.22
N ASP A 79 -38.09 -2.71 3.24
CA ASP A 79 -37.23 -3.05 4.38
C ASP A 79 -37.10 -1.85 5.36
N LEU A 80 -37.92 -1.88 6.40
CA LEU A 80 -37.91 -0.87 7.47
C LEU A 80 -36.60 -0.84 8.25
N ASP A 81 -35.83 -1.95 8.24
CA ASP A 81 -34.55 -2.06 8.95
C ASP A 81 -33.42 -1.32 8.20
N PHE A 82 -33.62 -0.96 6.93
CA PHE A 82 -32.68 -0.15 6.14
C PHE A 82 -33.05 1.33 6.05
N LEU A 83 -34.34 1.66 5.85
CA LEU A 83 -34.78 3.06 5.70
C LEU A 83 -34.49 3.91 6.95
N ARG A 84 -34.56 3.30 8.13
CA ARG A 84 -34.29 3.98 9.40
C ARG A 84 -32.81 4.36 9.56
N PRO A 85 -31.82 3.46 9.38
CA PRO A 85 -30.41 3.83 9.33
C PRO A 85 -30.09 4.90 8.27
N LEU A 86 -30.72 4.83 7.09
CA LEU A 86 -30.56 5.85 6.05
C LEU A 86 -31.02 7.23 6.52
N ALA A 87 -32.21 7.32 7.12
CA ALA A 87 -32.71 8.56 7.69
C ALA A 87 -31.83 9.06 8.84
N ASN A 88 -31.36 8.17 9.73
CA ASN A 88 -30.44 8.51 10.81
C ASN A 88 -29.12 9.09 10.29
N GLY A 89 -28.58 8.52 9.20
CA GLY A 89 -27.40 9.04 8.51
C GLY A 89 -27.63 10.46 8.01
N ILE A 90 -28.72 10.69 7.27
CA ILE A 90 -29.07 12.02 6.71
C ILE A 90 -29.24 13.06 7.81
N ILE A 91 -29.98 12.72 8.87
CA ILE A 91 -30.24 13.66 9.96
C ILE A 91 -28.95 14.01 10.69
N THR A 92 -28.10 13.01 10.97
CA THR A 92 -26.85 13.23 11.71
C THR A 92 -25.90 14.11 10.93
N THR A 93 -25.68 13.81 9.66
CA THR A 93 -24.75 14.57 8.80
C THR A 93 -25.26 15.97 8.49
N ALA A 94 -26.57 16.14 8.26
CA ALA A 94 -27.17 17.45 8.10
C ALA A 94 -27.04 18.29 9.37
N THR A 95 -27.27 17.70 10.54
CA THR A 95 -27.10 18.37 11.83
C THR A 95 -25.64 18.81 12.02
N THR A 96 -24.68 17.93 11.77
CA THR A 96 -23.24 18.25 11.81
C THR A 96 -22.91 19.40 10.88
N ALA A 97 -23.36 19.36 9.63
CA ALA A 97 -23.10 20.41 8.65
C ALA A 97 -23.68 21.78 9.07
N VAL A 98 -24.91 21.80 9.58
CA VAL A 98 -25.56 23.03 10.07
C VAL A 98 -24.82 23.61 11.28
N VAL A 99 -24.46 22.76 12.24
CA VAL A 99 -23.73 23.21 13.44
C VAL A 99 -22.32 23.69 13.09
N CYS A 100 -21.60 22.98 12.22
CA CYS A 100 -20.31 23.42 11.69
C CYS A 100 -20.41 24.75 10.94
N PHE A 101 -21.45 24.94 10.15
CA PHE A 101 -21.71 26.20 9.49
C PHE A 101 -21.88 27.34 10.50
N LEU A 102 -22.78 27.19 11.47
CA LEU A 102 -23.10 28.24 12.44
C LEU A 102 -21.88 28.63 13.29
N ILE A 103 -21.23 27.63 13.89
CA ILE A 103 -20.07 27.86 14.77
C ILE A 103 -18.85 28.27 13.94
N GLY A 104 -18.61 27.59 12.82
CA GLY A 104 -17.44 27.78 11.98
C GLY A 104 -17.40 29.15 11.32
N SER A 105 -18.54 29.64 10.81
CA SER A 105 -18.64 30.97 10.18
C SER A 105 -18.39 32.10 11.19
N MET A 106 -18.95 32.01 12.39
CA MET A 106 -18.73 32.98 13.46
C MET A 106 -17.27 32.99 13.92
N ALA A 107 -16.68 31.82 14.17
CA ALA A 107 -15.28 31.69 14.57
C ALA A 107 -14.34 32.21 13.47
N ALA A 108 -14.60 31.85 12.21
CA ALA A 108 -13.80 32.29 11.09
C ALA A 108 -13.84 33.81 10.89
N TYR A 109 -15.00 34.43 10.99
CA TYR A 109 -15.13 35.88 10.90
C TYR A 109 -14.35 36.59 12.02
N ALA A 110 -14.43 36.09 13.25
CA ALA A 110 -13.68 36.64 14.38
C ALA A 110 -12.16 36.55 14.16
N ILE A 111 -11.66 35.40 13.69
CA ILE A 111 -10.24 35.18 13.38
C ILE A 111 -9.78 36.06 12.21
N ALA A 112 -10.61 36.19 11.17
CA ALA A 112 -10.26 36.93 9.96
C ALA A 112 -10.24 38.45 10.16
N ARG A 113 -11.17 39.02 10.96
CA ARG A 113 -11.43 40.47 10.98
C ARG A 113 -11.21 41.19 12.30
N ARG A 114 -11.24 40.50 13.45
CA ARG A 114 -11.11 41.16 14.77
C ARG A 114 -9.70 41.20 15.36
N GLY A 115 -8.67 40.99 14.53
CA GLY A 115 -7.27 41.15 14.97
C GLY A 115 -6.90 40.26 16.15
N PHE A 116 -7.38 39.02 16.17
CA PHE A 116 -7.10 38.06 17.23
C PHE A 116 -5.58 37.94 17.37
N ARG A 117 -4.99 38.45 18.47
CA ARG A 117 -3.52 38.46 18.70
C ARG A 117 -2.88 37.06 18.69
N PRO A 118 -3.57 35.98 19.12
CA PRO A 118 -3.14 34.61 18.88
C PRO A 118 -3.47 34.08 17.46
N GLY A 119 -3.90 34.89 16.51
CA GLY A 119 -4.61 34.47 15.29
C GLY A 119 -3.87 33.47 14.40
N ASN A 120 -2.54 33.45 14.44
CA ASN A 120 -1.77 32.36 13.83
C ASN A 120 -1.74 31.11 14.71
N THR A 121 -1.51 31.24 16.02
CA THR A 121 -1.51 30.12 16.98
C THR A 121 -2.87 29.42 17.09
N ALA A 122 -3.97 30.18 17.14
CA ALA A 122 -5.33 29.64 17.20
C ALA A 122 -5.69 28.92 15.89
N LEU A 123 -5.37 29.51 14.73
CA LEU A 123 -5.57 28.84 13.44
C LEU A 123 -4.66 27.62 13.28
N THR A 124 -3.42 27.67 13.78
CA THR A 124 -2.49 26.53 13.81
C THR A 124 -2.97 25.44 14.76
N LEU A 125 -3.54 25.77 15.92
CA LEU A 125 -4.12 24.79 16.86
C LEU A 125 -5.38 24.14 16.28
N VAL A 126 -6.26 24.93 15.68
CA VAL A 126 -7.45 24.44 14.95
C VAL A 126 -6.99 23.49 13.84
N LEU A 127 -6.05 23.92 12.99
CA LEU A 127 -5.48 23.06 11.94
C LEU A 127 -4.77 21.82 12.48
N ALA A 128 -4.02 21.93 13.58
CA ALA A 128 -3.36 20.80 14.22
C ALA A 128 -4.38 19.77 14.72
N MET A 129 -5.54 20.22 15.24
CA MET A 129 -6.64 19.35 15.64
C MET A 129 -7.36 18.70 14.45
N GLY A 130 -7.52 19.40 13.34
CA GLY A 130 -8.07 18.83 12.10
C GLY A 130 -7.12 17.86 11.38
N LEU A 131 -5.81 17.94 11.66
CA LEU A 131 -4.77 17.02 11.18
C LEU A 131 -4.50 15.85 12.14
N LEU A 132 -5.11 15.84 13.33
CA LEU A 132 -5.09 14.65 14.19
C LEU A 132 -5.83 13.52 13.48
N PRO A 133 -5.26 12.30 13.44
CA PRO A 133 -5.97 11.16 12.86
C PRO A 133 -7.32 10.97 13.56
N PRO A 134 -8.41 10.69 12.83
CA PRO A 134 -9.71 10.40 13.43
C PRO A 134 -9.58 9.36 14.56
N LEU A 135 -8.75 8.32 14.40
CA LEU A 135 -8.48 7.30 15.42
C LEU A 135 -7.89 7.84 16.75
N ALA A 136 -7.02 8.85 16.70
CA ALA A 136 -6.46 9.49 17.89
C ALA A 136 -7.47 10.43 18.57
N ALA A 137 -8.40 10.99 17.80
CA ALA A 137 -9.56 11.74 18.28
C ALA A 137 -10.70 10.83 18.77
N VAL A 138 -10.74 9.55 18.34
CA VAL A 138 -11.74 8.52 18.68
C VAL A 138 -11.52 7.95 20.08
N ALA A 139 -10.27 7.71 20.49
CA ALA A 139 -9.98 7.00 21.75
C ALA A 139 -10.48 7.72 23.03
N PRO A 140 -10.27 9.04 23.22
CA PRO A 140 -10.74 9.72 24.44
C PRO A 140 -12.27 9.89 24.52
N PRO A 141 -13.02 10.21 23.45
CA PRO A 141 -14.48 10.22 23.45
C PRO A 141 -15.11 8.83 23.62
N LEU A 142 -14.54 7.76 23.04
CA LEU A 142 -15.01 6.38 23.28
C LEU A 142 -14.96 6.01 24.76
N VAL A 143 -13.86 6.38 25.44
CA VAL A 143 -13.68 6.11 26.87
C VAL A 143 -14.53 7.06 27.74
N ARG A 144 -14.74 8.33 27.34
CA ARG A 144 -15.56 9.28 28.12
C ARG A 144 -17.07 9.18 27.89
N SER A 145 -17.55 8.79 26.70
CA SER A 145 -18.98 8.60 26.46
C SER A 145 -19.54 7.46 27.30
N ALA A 146 -18.72 6.42 27.52
CA ALA A 146 -19.01 5.34 28.45
C ALA A 146 -19.07 5.80 29.92
N VAL A 147 -18.40 6.90 30.29
CA VAL A 147 -18.32 7.46 31.66
C VAL A 147 -19.38 8.53 31.95
N LEU A 148 -19.92 9.21 30.91
CA LEU A 148 -20.85 10.35 31.06
C LEU A 148 -22.33 10.02 30.79
N GLU A 149 -22.72 8.75 30.62
CA GLU A 149 -24.09 8.28 30.28
C GLU A 149 -24.70 8.88 28.98
N VAL A 150 -23.94 9.63 28.18
CA VAL A 150 -24.40 10.25 26.90
C VAL A 150 -24.57 9.22 25.77
N SER A 151 -24.19 7.96 26.02
CA SER A 151 -24.28 6.79 25.12
C SER A 151 -25.64 6.62 24.46
N HIS A 152 -26.73 7.00 25.14
CA HIS A 152 -28.10 6.82 24.66
C HIS A 152 -28.63 7.94 23.75
N SER A 153 -27.76 8.79 23.20
CA SER A 153 -28.19 10.01 22.48
C SER A 153 -27.45 10.26 21.16
N ARG A 154 -28.10 11.01 20.26
CA ARG A 154 -27.49 11.47 18.98
C ARG A 154 -26.24 12.35 19.18
N LEU A 155 -26.02 12.87 20.40
CA LEU A 155 -24.83 13.64 20.74
C LEU A 155 -23.55 12.79 20.72
N ALA A 156 -23.68 11.48 20.98
CA ALA A 156 -22.55 10.54 20.93
C ALA A 156 -21.92 10.44 19.53
N MET A 157 -22.68 10.78 18.48
CA MET A 157 -22.20 10.84 17.10
C MET A 157 -21.83 12.26 16.66
N LEU A 158 -22.66 13.24 17.04
CA LEU A 158 -22.50 14.63 16.62
C LEU A 158 -21.18 15.23 17.14
N VAL A 159 -20.81 14.98 18.41
CA VAL A 159 -19.63 15.62 19.01
C VAL A 159 -18.33 15.17 18.34
N PRO A 160 -18.06 13.85 18.14
CA PRO A 160 -16.87 13.42 17.40
C PRO A 160 -16.80 13.97 15.97
N ASP A 161 -17.92 13.97 15.25
CA ASP A 161 -17.99 14.53 13.90
C ASP A 161 -17.63 16.01 13.89
N LEU A 162 -18.14 16.80 14.85
CA LEU A 162 -17.82 18.22 14.99
C LEU A 162 -16.36 18.47 15.35
N VAL A 163 -15.76 17.65 16.22
CA VAL A 163 -14.34 17.79 16.61
C VAL A 163 -13.43 17.73 15.39
N VAL A 164 -13.76 16.90 14.40
CA VAL A 164 -12.95 16.75 13.18
C VAL A 164 -13.37 17.72 12.07
N ALA A 165 -14.68 17.94 11.88
CA ALA A 165 -15.18 18.75 10.79
C ALA A 165 -15.05 20.27 11.03
N LEU A 166 -15.26 20.73 12.27
CA LEU A 166 -15.28 22.16 12.59
C LEU A 166 -13.94 22.84 12.32
N PRO A 167 -12.77 22.24 12.62
CA PRO A 167 -11.50 22.87 12.30
C PRO A 167 -11.26 23.10 10.81
N LEU A 168 -11.65 22.14 9.98
CA LEU A 168 -11.55 22.25 8.53
C LEU A 168 -12.49 23.34 8.01
N ALA A 169 -13.72 23.39 8.53
CA ALA A 169 -14.70 24.41 8.18
C ALA A 169 -14.22 25.82 8.55
N ILE A 170 -13.68 26.01 9.76
CA ILE A 170 -13.10 27.30 10.19
C ILE A 170 -11.96 27.69 9.26
N TRP A 171 -11.08 26.78 8.90
CA TRP A 171 -9.93 27.11 8.05
C TRP A 171 -10.33 27.59 6.65
N PHE A 172 -11.28 26.91 6.00
CA PHE A 172 -11.81 27.33 4.70
C PHE A 172 -12.49 28.69 4.80
N LEU A 173 -13.34 28.88 5.81
CA LEU A 173 -14.07 30.12 5.99
C LEU A 173 -13.17 31.29 6.39
N VAL A 174 -12.08 31.08 7.13
CA VAL A 174 -11.10 32.13 7.44
C VAL A 174 -10.45 32.64 6.16
N SER A 175 -10.10 31.74 5.24
CA SER A 175 -9.50 32.11 3.95
C SER A 175 -10.49 32.93 3.13
N TYR A 176 -11.74 32.48 3.04
CA TYR A 176 -12.81 33.19 2.33
C TYR A 176 -13.12 34.57 2.95
N PHE A 177 -13.32 34.63 4.27
CA PHE A 177 -13.60 35.89 4.97
C PHE A 177 -12.44 36.87 4.92
N ARG A 178 -11.19 36.47 4.60
CA ARG A 178 -10.05 37.38 4.39
C ARG A 178 -10.01 37.99 3.00
N GLU A 179 -10.56 37.31 1.99
CA GLU A 179 -10.62 37.80 0.60
C GLU A 179 -11.63 38.93 0.41
N LEU A 180 -12.66 39.01 1.26
CA LEU A 180 -13.63 40.11 1.21
C LEU A 180 -12.94 41.48 1.43
N PRO A 181 -13.43 42.59 0.85
CA PRO A 181 -12.87 43.91 1.14
C PRO A 181 -13.06 44.30 2.62
N ALA A 182 -12.01 44.81 3.27
CA ALA A 182 -12.09 45.25 4.68
C ALA A 182 -13.03 46.45 4.85
N GLU A 183 -13.10 47.31 3.83
CA GLU A 183 -13.90 48.53 3.74
C GLU A 183 -15.39 48.27 4.02
N LEU A 184 -15.93 47.11 3.62
CA LEU A 184 -17.32 46.72 3.89
C LEU A 184 -17.64 46.68 5.39
N GLY A 185 -16.66 46.25 6.21
CA GLY A 185 -16.80 46.18 7.65
C GLY A 185 -16.59 47.53 8.34
N GLU A 186 -15.86 48.44 7.71
CA GLU A 186 -15.64 49.81 8.20
C GLU A 186 -16.86 50.69 7.90
N ALA A 187 -17.40 50.62 6.67
CA ALA A 187 -18.63 51.30 6.28
C ALA A 187 -19.80 50.92 7.20
N ALA A 188 -20.00 49.63 7.45
CA ALA A 188 -21.03 49.13 8.36
C ALA A 188 -20.89 49.65 9.81
N LYS A 189 -19.66 49.86 10.28
CA LYS A 189 -19.42 50.44 11.62
C LYS A 189 -19.75 51.93 11.66
N THR A 190 -19.41 52.66 10.60
CA THR A 190 -19.77 54.08 10.43
C THR A 190 -21.29 54.27 10.41
N ASP A 191 -22.02 53.34 9.78
CA ASP A 191 -23.49 53.31 9.75
C ASP A 191 -24.13 52.76 11.04
N GLY A 192 -23.35 52.56 12.11
CA GLY A 192 -23.85 52.14 13.43
C GLY A 192 -24.28 50.67 13.53
N THR A 193 -23.92 49.81 12.56
CA THR A 193 -24.41 48.42 12.49
C THR A 193 -23.74 47.47 13.49
N GLY A 194 -22.73 47.93 14.24
CA GLY A 194 -22.16 47.23 15.41
C GLY A 194 -21.91 45.72 15.21
N PRO A 195 -22.29 44.86 16.18
CA PRO A 195 -22.22 43.39 16.04
C PRO A 195 -23.08 42.81 14.90
N GLY A 196 -24.11 43.53 14.46
CA GLY A 196 -25.00 43.13 13.36
C GLY A 196 -24.33 43.08 11.99
N THR A 197 -23.14 43.67 11.85
CA THR A 197 -22.30 43.62 10.63
C THR A 197 -22.08 42.18 10.13
N PHE A 198 -21.91 41.23 11.04
CA PHE A 198 -21.76 39.82 10.66
C PHE A 198 -23.01 39.27 9.97
N TRP A 199 -24.16 39.36 10.64
CA TRP A 199 -25.42 38.77 10.16
C TRP A 199 -26.00 39.48 8.94
N ARG A 200 -25.88 40.81 8.85
CA ARG A 200 -26.54 41.61 7.81
C ARG A 200 -25.71 41.82 6.55
N ILE A 201 -24.38 41.73 6.64
CA ILE A 201 -23.49 42.12 5.54
C ILE A 201 -22.50 41.00 5.23
N MET A 202 -21.69 40.59 6.21
CA MET A 202 -20.59 39.67 5.95
C MET A 202 -21.08 38.25 5.64
N LEU A 203 -22.07 37.74 6.36
CA LEU A 203 -22.61 36.40 6.17
C LEU A 203 -23.35 36.24 4.82
N PRO A 204 -24.24 37.17 4.39
CA PRO A 204 -24.86 37.11 3.07
C PRO A 204 -23.86 37.13 1.92
N ILE A 205 -22.82 37.97 2.01
CA ILE A 205 -21.76 38.04 0.99
C ILE A 205 -20.89 36.76 1.02
N ALA A 206 -20.71 36.16 2.20
CA ALA A 206 -19.99 34.91 2.36
C ALA A 206 -20.81 33.65 2.06
N THR A 207 -22.10 33.78 1.69
CA THR A 207 -23.01 32.66 1.42
C THR A 207 -22.41 31.61 0.48
N PRO A 208 -21.75 31.95 -0.65
CA PRO A 208 -21.15 30.94 -1.51
C PRO A 208 -20.07 30.12 -0.80
N GLY A 209 -19.13 30.77 -0.11
CA GLY A 209 -18.07 30.07 0.65
C GLY A 209 -18.60 29.26 1.84
N VAL A 210 -19.64 29.77 2.49
CA VAL A 210 -20.40 29.09 3.54
C VAL A 210 -21.06 27.81 3.02
N LEU A 211 -21.78 27.88 1.89
CA LEU A 211 -22.46 26.74 1.31
C LEU A 211 -21.46 25.68 0.86
N THR A 212 -20.34 26.07 0.23
CA THR A 212 -19.25 25.16 -0.12
C THR A 212 -18.75 24.41 1.10
N THR A 213 -18.51 25.12 2.20
CA THR A 213 -18.00 24.55 3.44
C THR A 213 -19.01 23.60 4.09
N ALA A 214 -20.30 23.94 4.06
CA ALA A 214 -21.37 23.08 4.56
C ALA A 214 -21.50 21.78 3.76
N VAL A 215 -21.41 21.85 2.42
CA VAL A 215 -21.42 20.65 1.55
C VAL A 215 -20.20 19.78 1.82
N LEU A 216 -19.00 20.35 1.89
CA LEU A 216 -17.78 19.60 2.21
C LEU A 216 -17.88 18.92 3.58
N THR A 217 -18.45 19.61 4.57
CA THR A 217 -18.69 19.05 5.91
C THR A 217 -19.70 17.91 5.87
N PHE A 218 -20.78 18.05 5.10
CA PHE A 218 -21.76 17.00 4.92
C PHE A 218 -21.13 15.76 4.28
N VAL A 219 -20.37 15.93 3.19
CA VAL A 219 -19.66 14.83 2.50
C VAL A 219 -18.71 14.15 3.47
N PHE A 220 -17.99 14.92 4.29
CA PHE A 220 -17.07 14.38 5.27
C PHE A 220 -17.80 13.52 6.33
N ALA A 221 -18.85 14.07 6.96
CA ALA A 221 -19.63 13.38 7.99
C ALA A 221 -20.35 12.14 7.44
N TRP A 222 -20.85 12.21 6.20
CA TRP A 222 -21.53 11.10 5.52
C TRP A 222 -20.64 9.86 5.36
N ASN A 223 -19.34 10.07 5.22
CA ASN A 223 -18.38 8.99 5.02
C ASN A 223 -17.70 8.51 6.33
N GLN A 224 -18.10 9.01 7.50
CA GLN A 224 -17.48 8.61 8.77
C GLN A 224 -18.01 7.28 9.29
N TYR A 225 -17.33 6.19 8.91
CA TYR A 225 -17.65 4.84 9.40
C TYR A 225 -17.24 4.59 10.86
N LEU A 226 -16.08 5.11 11.29
CA LEU A 226 -15.47 4.76 12.57
C LEU A 226 -16.29 5.27 13.77
N PHE A 227 -16.84 6.49 13.67
CA PHE A 227 -17.72 7.04 14.71
C PHE A 227 -19.09 6.35 14.70
N ALA A 228 -19.56 5.99 13.50
CA ALA A 228 -20.85 5.32 13.31
C ALA A 228 -20.91 3.92 13.94
N ARG A 229 -19.78 3.21 14.05
CA ARG A 229 -19.68 1.86 14.66
C ARG A 229 -19.36 1.90 16.17
N ASN A 230 -19.47 3.05 16.84
CA ASN A 230 -19.25 3.11 18.28
C ASN A 230 -20.27 2.21 19.01
N PRO A 231 -19.83 1.19 19.78
CA PRO A 231 -20.72 0.25 20.46
C PRO A 231 -21.58 0.91 21.54
N ALA A 232 -21.24 2.13 21.96
CA ALA A 232 -22.04 2.90 22.89
C ALA A 232 -23.33 3.48 22.25
N ILE A 233 -23.44 3.52 20.92
CA ILE A 233 -24.62 4.07 20.23
C ILE A 233 -25.76 3.05 20.28
N GLU A 234 -26.94 3.48 20.72
CA GLU A 234 -28.15 2.64 20.63
C GLU A 234 -28.41 2.18 19.19
N GLU A 235 -28.70 0.89 19.03
CA GLU A 235 -28.94 0.24 17.74
C GLU A 235 -29.92 1.01 16.85
N ARG A 236 -30.97 1.54 17.48
CA ARG A 236 -32.05 2.30 16.86
C ARG A 236 -31.63 3.66 16.26
N LEU A 237 -30.46 4.17 16.65
CA LEU A 237 -29.88 5.44 16.22
C LEU A 237 -28.69 5.26 15.26
N ARG A 238 -28.28 4.02 14.98
CA ARG A 238 -27.15 3.74 14.08
C ARG A 238 -27.42 4.33 12.69
N PRO A 239 -26.45 5.05 12.09
CA PRO A 239 -26.59 5.56 10.73
C PRO A 239 -26.29 4.45 9.71
N VAL A 240 -26.67 4.68 8.46
CA VAL A 240 -26.48 3.70 7.38
C VAL A 240 -25.04 3.23 7.21
N ALA A 241 -24.04 4.10 7.44
CA ALA A 241 -22.63 3.71 7.37
C ALA A 241 -22.28 2.58 8.35
N ALA A 242 -22.89 2.53 9.54
CA ALA A 242 -22.62 1.50 10.54
C ALA A 242 -23.23 0.14 10.18
N VAL A 243 -24.41 0.16 9.57
CA VAL A 243 -25.23 -1.02 9.29
C VAL A 243 -24.85 -1.65 7.95
N LEU A 244 -24.36 -0.85 6.99
CA LEU A 244 -24.06 -1.31 5.62
C LEU A 244 -23.16 -2.57 5.56
N PRO A 245 -22.10 -2.74 6.38
CA PRO A 245 -21.28 -3.96 6.35
C PRO A 245 -21.91 -5.19 7.00
N GLU A 246 -23.00 -5.02 7.77
CA GLU A 246 -23.73 -6.10 8.44
C GLU A 246 -24.83 -6.67 7.54
N LEU A 247 -25.14 -6.00 6.43
CA LEU A 247 -26.19 -6.40 5.51
C LEU A 247 -25.74 -7.53 4.57
N PRO A 248 -26.67 -8.40 4.15
CA PRO A 248 -26.41 -9.46 3.18
C PRO A 248 -25.71 -8.96 1.90
N ASN A 249 -24.68 -9.69 1.46
CA ASN A 249 -23.81 -9.30 0.34
C ASN A 249 -24.55 -9.13 -1.00
N ASP A 250 -25.69 -9.80 -1.15
CA ASP A 250 -26.53 -9.84 -2.34
C ASP A 250 -27.28 -8.53 -2.61
N LEU A 251 -27.54 -7.73 -1.56
CA LEU A 251 -28.19 -6.41 -1.69
C LEU A 251 -27.19 -5.25 -1.71
N LEU A 252 -25.92 -5.47 -1.35
CA LEU A 252 -24.90 -4.42 -1.24
C LEU A 252 -24.77 -3.52 -2.49
N PRO A 253 -24.78 -4.05 -3.74
CA PRO A 253 -24.69 -3.19 -4.91
C PRO A 253 -25.90 -2.25 -5.06
N ALA A 254 -27.12 -2.71 -4.75
CA ALA A 254 -28.32 -1.88 -4.81
C ALA A 254 -28.35 -0.86 -3.66
N LEU A 255 -28.01 -1.29 -2.45
CA LEU A 255 -27.90 -0.45 -1.26
C LEU A 255 -26.86 0.66 -1.46
N SER A 256 -25.71 0.36 -2.08
CA SER A 256 -24.65 1.35 -2.34
C SER A 256 -25.11 2.49 -3.25
N VAL A 257 -25.96 2.19 -4.25
CA VAL A 257 -26.58 3.20 -5.12
C VAL A 257 -27.53 4.07 -4.30
N VAL A 258 -28.41 3.46 -3.50
CA VAL A 258 -29.40 4.18 -2.67
C VAL A 258 -28.70 5.09 -1.64
N VAL A 259 -27.63 4.62 -0.99
CA VAL A 259 -26.82 5.41 -0.05
C VAL A 259 -26.11 6.59 -0.75
N THR A 260 -25.84 6.49 -2.05
CA THR A 260 -25.17 7.56 -2.80
C THR A 260 -26.13 8.67 -3.23
N LEU A 261 -27.44 8.39 -3.35
CA LEU A 261 -28.45 9.34 -3.85
C LEU A 261 -28.55 10.64 -3.02
N PRO A 262 -28.58 10.64 -1.67
CA PRO A 262 -28.65 11.86 -0.88
C PRO A 262 -27.45 12.79 -1.14
N LEU A 263 -26.25 12.20 -1.32
CA LEU A 263 -25.03 12.94 -1.59
C LEU A 263 -25.07 13.57 -2.99
N VAL A 264 -25.48 12.81 -4.00
CA VAL A 264 -25.65 13.32 -5.38
C VAL A 264 -26.68 14.44 -5.42
N ALA A 265 -27.83 14.27 -4.76
CA ALA A 265 -28.88 15.28 -4.69
C ALA A 265 -28.37 16.58 -4.04
N LEU A 266 -27.62 16.47 -2.95
CA LEU A 266 -27.00 17.63 -2.28
C LEU A 266 -26.02 18.36 -3.21
N VAL A 267 -25.13 17.62 -3.87
CA VAL A 267 -24.12 18.22 -4.77
C VAL A 267 -24.77 18.88 -5.98
N LEU A 268 -25.77 18.24 -6.60
CA LEU A 268 -26.53 18.83 -7.71
C LEU A 268 -27.31 20.08 -7.29
N GLY A 269 -27.92 20.06 -6.10
CA GLY A 269 -28.58 21.22 -5.51
C GLY A 269 -27.61 22.39 -5.30
N TYR A 270 -26.43 22.10 -4.75
CA TYR A 270 -25.36 23.09 -4.56
C TYR A 270 -24.85 23.68 -5.88
N GLN A 271 -24.62 22.84 -6.91
CA GLN A 271 -24.20 23.32 -8.23
C GLN A 271 -25.19 24.32 -8.82
N ARG A 272 -26.50 24.09 -8.68
CA ARG A 272 -27.54 25.05 -9.12
C ARG A 272 -27.45 26.38 -8.38
N LEU A 273 -27.17 26.37 -7.07
CA LEU A 273 -27.11 27.58 -6.24
C LEU A 273 -25.86 28.43 -6.52
N VAL A 274 -24.71 27.82 -6.82
CA VAL A 274 -23.47 28.55 -7.11
C VAL A 274 -23.46 29.14 -8.51
N VAL A 275 -23.99 28.41 -9.51
CA VAL A 275 -24.08 28.87 -10.90
C VAL A 275 -25.05 30.06 -11.05
N THR A 276 -26.03 30.19 -10.16
CA THR A 276 -27.03 31.28 -10.17
C THR A 276 -26.61 32.49 -9.32
N GLY A 277 -25.61 32.35 -8.45
CA GLY A 277 -25.26 33.35 -7.42
C GLY A 277 -23.89 34.01 -7.54
N SER A 278 -23.17 33.90 -8.67
CA SER A 278 -21.85 34.52 -8.81
C SER A 278 -21.94 35.98 -9.28
N PRO A 279 -21.68 37.00 -8.43
CA PRO A 279 -21.23 38.29 -8.94
C PRO A 279 -19.87 38.08 -9.62
N ALA A 280 -19.74 38.63 -10.83
CA ALA A 280 -18.51 38.59 -11.60
C ALA A 280 -17.32 39.01 -10.72
N VAL A 281 -16.36 38.11 -10.55
CA VAL A 281 -15.05 38.42 -9.97
C VAL A 281 -14.41 39.45 -10.91
N VAL A 282 -14.38 40.71 -10.49
CA VAL A 282 -13.60 41.74 -11.17
C VAL A 282 -12.13 41.36 -10.98
N GLU A 283 -11.49 40.92 -12.06
CA GLU A 283 -10.04 40.72 -12.11
C GLU A 283 -9.35 42.05 -11.82
N GLY A 284 -8.79 42.16 -10.61
CA GLY A 284 -7.85 43.20 -10.26
C GLY A 284 -6.50 42.95 -10.93
N ASP A 285 -6.03 43.95 -11.68
CA ASP A 285 -4.75 44.01 -12.37
C ASP A 285 -3.55 43.62 -11.47
N PRO A 286 -2.74 42.59 -11.79
CA PRO A 286 -1.59 42.18 -11.00
C PRO A 286 -0.39 43.09 -11.31
N GLY A 287 -0.49 44.34 -10.90
CA GLY A 287 0.39 45.43 -11.33
C GLY A 287 1.17 46.16 -10.23
N ALA A 288 1.52 45.58 -9.08
CA ALA A 288 2.55 46.16 -8.20
C ALA A 288 3.06 45.18 -7.13
N SER A 289 4.35 44.85 -7.16
CA SER A 289 5.04 44.27 -6.02
C SER A 289 6.50 44.74 -6.02
N THR A 290 6.71 45.84 -5.30
CA THR A 290 7.98 46.25 -4.73
C THR A 290 8.66 45.06 -4.03
N LYS A 291 9.99 44.98 -4.15
CA LYS A 291 10.82 43.92 -3.58
C LYS A 291 10.87 44.07 -2.05
N ASP A 292 9.88 43.48 -1.38
CA ASP A 292 9.82 43.41 0.08
C ASP A 292 10.80 42.35 0.63
N PRO A 293 11.78 42.74 1.48
CA PRO A 293 12.74 41.81 2.08
C PRO A 293 12.09 40.71 2.95
N ALA A 294 10.87 40.91 3.48
CA ALA A 294 10.13 39.89 4.21
C ALA A 294 9.71 38.71 3.33
N LYS A 295 9.29 38.98 2.07
CA LYS A 295 8.94 37.95 1.07
C LYS A 295 10.17 37.15 0.61
N VAL A 296 11.37 37.75 0.64
CA VAL A 296 12.64 37.07 0.31
C VAL A 296 13.05 36.12 1.45
N ARG A 297 12.84 36.51 2.71
CA ARG A 297 13.10 35.65 3.89
C ARG A 297 12.13 34.46 3.94
N ALA A 298 10.83 34.70 3.71
CA ALA A 298 9.81 33.64 3.62
C ALA A 298 10.10 32.61 2.50
N ARG A 299 10.68 33.05 1.36
CA ARG A 299 11.11 32.15 0.26
C ARG A 299 12.24 31.20 0.62
N ARG A 300 13.07 31.51 1.63
CA ARG A 300 14.14 30.62 2.11
C ARG A 300 13.69 29.72 3.27
N VAL A 301 12.74 30.17 4.09
CA VAL A 301 12.27 29.42 5.28
C VAL A 301 11.29 28.29 4.91
N ALA A 302 10.44 28.48 3.89
CA ALA A 302 9.38 27.52 3.54
C ALA A 302 9.88 26.09 3.22
N PRO A 303 10.95 25.88 2.42
CA PRO A 303 11.50 24.53 2.19
C PRO A 303 12.08 23.90 3.46
N GLY A 304 12.63 24.72 4.37
CA GLY A 304 13.18 24.24 5.64
C GLY A 304 12.10 23.70 6.57
N VAL A 305 10.99 24.43 6.70
CA VAL A 305 9.82 23.98 7.48
C VAL A 305 9.21 22.72 6.86
N ALA A 306 8.98 22.70 5.55
CA ALA A 306 8.46 21.52 4.86
C ALA A 306 9.36 20.29 5.08
N THR A 307 10.68 20.49 5.03
CA THR A 307 11.66 19.40 5.28
C THR A 307 11.58 18.91 6.72
N ALA A 308 11.44 19.81 7.71
CA ALA A 308 11.28 19.41 9.10
C ALA A 308 10.01 18.58 9.32
N VAL A 309 8.89 18.98 8.71
CA VAL A 309 7.63 18.22 8.75
C VAL A 309 7.78 16.84 8.10
N LEU A 310 8.44 16.77 6.93
CA LEU A 310 8.73 15.49 6.28
C LEU A 310 9.60 14.58 7.17
N LEU A 311 10.64 15.12 7.79
CA LEU A 311 11.51 14.33 8.67
C LEU A 311 10.77 13.83 9.91
N LEU A 312 9.85 14.62 10.48
CA LEU A 312 8.98 14.16 11.58
C LEU A 312 8.07 13.02 11.13
N ALA A 313 7.44 13.15 9.96
CA ALA A 313 6.61 12.10 9.36
C ALA A 313 7.41 10.81 9.11
N GLN A 314 8.61 10.94 8.53
CA GLN A 314 9.51 9.82 8.27
C GLN A 314 10.05 9.19 9.55
N SER A 315 10.31 9.99 10.59
CA SER A 315 10.73 9.49 11.91
C SER A 315 9.62 8.68 12.56
N TRP A 316 8.37 9.14 12.46
CA TRP A 316 7.21 8.39 12.92
C TRP A 316 7.06 7.05 12.17
N ALA A 317 7.14 7.08 10.84
CA ALA A 317 7.10 5.87 10.03
C ALA A 317 8.23 4.89 10.37
N LEU A 318 9.45 5.41 10.61
CA LEU A 318 10.60 4.61 11.02
C LEU A 318 10.39 3.99 12.41
N LEU A 319 9.80 4.70 13.37
CA LEU A 319 9.47 4.15 14.68
C LEU A 319 8.48 2.99 14.56
N LEU A 320 7.45 3.12 13.71
CA LEU A 320 6.51 2.03 13.45
C LEU A 320 7.18 0.83 12.79
N PHE A 321 8.04 1.07 11.80
CA PHE A 321 8.85 0.02 11.17
C PHE A 321 9.73 -0.72 12.19
N LEU A 322 10.43 0.02 13.05
CA LEU A 322 11.30 -0.58 14.08
C LEU A 322 10.50 -1.35 15.13
N ARG A 323 9.35 -0.83 15.55
CA ARG A 323 8.45 -1.52 16.48
C ARG A 323 7.94 -2.83 15.87
N HIS A 324 7.39 -2.77 14.66
CA HIS A 324 6.89 -3.94 13.96
C HIS A 324 7.99 -4.98 13.72
N GLY A 325 9.20 -4.54 13.36
CA GLY A 325 10.36 -5.42 13.23
C GLY A 325 10.79 -6.04 14.56
N TRP A 326 10.72 -5.31 15.67
CA TRP A 326 11.02 -5.84 17.00
C TRP A 326 10.02 -6.92 17.41
N ASP A 327 8.73 -6.66 17.23
CA ASP A 327 7.66 -7.61 17.54
C ASP A 327 7.84 -8.90 16.71
N ALA A 328 8.17 -8.77 15.42
CA ALA A 328 8.47 -9.91 14.56
C ALA A 328 9.75 -10.67 14.95
N LEU A 329 10.79 -9.98 15.46
CA LEU A 329 12.01 -10.65 15.94
C LEU A 329 11.79 -11.43 17.23
N ALA A 330 10.91 -10.93 18.10
CA ALA A 330 10.59 -11.56 19.38
C ALA A 330 9.70 -12.80 19.22
N PHE A 331 8.88 -12.85 18.18
CA PHE A 331 7.96 -13.96 17.92
C PHE A 331 8.69 -15.23 17.47
N GLN A 332 8.50 -16.34 18.18
CA GLN A 332 9.30 -17.56 18.01
C GLN A 332 8.81 -18.50 16.90
N TYR A 333 7.56 -18.35 16.45
CA TYR A 333 6.93 -19.24 15.49
C TYR A 333 6.90 -18.64 14.09
N PRO A 334 6.65 -19.42 13.01
CA PRO A 334 6.59 -18.85 11.66
C PRO A 334 5.39 -17.90 11.53
N LEU A 335 5.63 -16.71 10.96
CA LEU A 335 4.62 -15.69 10.65
C LEU A 335 4.03 -15.89 9.24
N ASN A 336 4.68 -16.71 8.43
CA ASN A 336 4.29 -16.98 7.05
C ASN A 336 4.71 -18.39 6.63
N TYR A 337 3.86 -19.05 5.84
CA TYR A 337 4.12 -20.34 5.16
C TYR A 337 5.55 -20.45 4.62
N GLY A 338 6.02 -19.41 3.94
CA GLY A 338 7.30 -19.40 3.26
C GLY A 338 8.54 -19.33 4.16
N GLU A 339 8.42 -19.08 5.46
CA GLU A 339 9.57 -19.08 6.39
C GLU A 339 10.00 -20.52 6.73
N GLY A 340 9.05 -21.44 6.88
CA GLY A 340 9.33 -22.83 7.24
C GLY A 340 10.26 -23.56 6.27
N PRO A 341 9.93 -23.61 4.95
CA PRO A 341 10.79 -24.19 3.94
C PRO A 341 12.18 -23.56 3.88
N LEU A 342 12.29 -22.24 4.05
CA LEU A 342 13.57 -21.56 4.03
C LEU A 342 14.43 -21.93 5.24
N LEU A 343 13.83 -22.08 6.42
CA LEU A 343 14.53 -22.53 7.62
C LEU A 343 15.02 -23.97 7.47
N ASP A 344 14.19 -24.91 7.00
CA ASP A 344 14.60 -26.29 6.72
C ASP A 344 15.77 -26.35 5.73
N GLN A 345 15.70 -25.57 4.64
CA GLN A 345 16.76 -25.50 3.63
C GLN A 345 18.06 -24.89 4.22
N ALA A 346 17.96 -23.88 5.08
CA ALA A 346 19.12 -23.30 5.76
C ALA A 346 19.78 -24.31 6.70
N VAL A 347 18.99 -25.07 7.48
CA VAL A 347 19.48 -26.14 8.36
C VAL A 347 20.16 -27.24 7.56
N ARG A 348 19.59 -27.64 6.42
CA ARG A 348 20.18 -28.62 5.50
C ARG A 348 21.52 -28.16 4.94
N LEU A 349 21.59 -26.93 4.43
CA LEU A 349 22.83 -26.37 3.89
C LEU A 349 23.89 -26.20 4.98
N ALA A 350 23.50 -25.81 6.19
CA ALA A 350 24.39 -25.74 7.34
C ALA A 350 25.01 -27.12 7.66
N GLY A 351 24.26 -28.20 7.44
CA GLY A 351 24.74 -29.59 7.50
C GLY A 351 25.42 -30.10 6.23
N LEU A 352 25.76 -29.24 5.27
CA LEU A 352 26.34 -29.57 3.95
C LEU A 352 25.46 -30.51 3.09
N GLY A 353 24.15 -30.57 3.38
CA GLY A 353 23.20 -31.36 2.61
C GLY A 353 22.79 -30.68 1.29
N ASN A 354 22.54 -31.48 0.26
CA ASN A 354 21.96 -30.99 -0.99
C ASN A 354 20.51 -30.54 -0.76
N ILE A 355 20.17 -29.31 -1.15
CA ILE A 355 18.81 -28.76 -1.10
C ILE A 355 18.07 -28.84 -2.46
N TYR A 356 18.75 -29.29 -3.51
CA TYR A 356 18.22 -29.45 -4.85
C TYR A 356 18.33 -30.92 -5.29
N PRO A 357 17.53 -31.84 -4.73
CA PRO A 357 17.52 -33.23 -5.20
C PRO A 357 17.16 -33.32 -6.70
N GLY A 358 17.89 -34.13 -7.46
CA GLY A 358 17.61 -34.32 -8.90
C GLY A 358 16.40 -35.22 -9.19
N ASP A 359 15.96 -36.01 -8.20
CA ASP A 359 14.82 -36.92 -8.31
C ASP A 359 13.76 -36.57 -7.26
N LEU A 360 12.51 -36.47 -7.71
CA LEU A 360 11.32 -36.19 -6.89
C LEU A 360 10.43 -37.43 -6.72
N GLY A 361 10.87 -38.61 -7.18
CA GLY A 361 10.13 -39.87 -7.08
C GLY A 361 10.09 -40.45 -5.67
N ASP A 362 11.06 -40.08 -4.81
CA ASP A 362 11.15 -40.55 -3.43
C ASP A 362 11.22 -39.39 -2.42
N ALA A 363 10.73 -39.65 -1.20
CA ALA A 363 10.72 -38.66 -0.14
C ALA A 363 12.16 -38.27 0.28
N PRO A 364 12.43 -37.00 0.64
CA PRO A 364 11.46 -35.92 0.86
C PRO A 364 11.01 -35.21 -0.42
N TYR A 365 9.69 -35.06 -0.57
CA TYR A 365 9.01 -34.40 -1.68
C TYR A 365 8.99 -32.87 -1.45
N THR A 366 10.12 -32.21 -1.68
CA THR A 366 10.31 -30.78 -1.36
C THR A 366 10.90 -30.02 -2.54
N ILE A 367 10.48 -28.78 -2.74
CA ILE A 367 10.99 -27.89 -3.78
C ILE A 367 11.75 -26.70 -3.17
N SER A 368 12.95 -26.45 -3.70
CA SER A 368 13.77 -25.28 -3.34
C SER A 368 13.64 -24.18 -4.40
N ASN A 369 12.61 -23.35 -4.25
CA ASN A 369 12.21 -22.32 -5.24
C ASN A 369 13.24 -21.19 -5.48
N TYR A 370 14.27 -21.09 -4.65
CA TYR A 370 15.22 -19.98 -4.65
C TYR A 370 16.66 -20.45 -4.75
N PRO A 371 17.55 -19.64 -5.35
CA PRO A 371 18.98 -19.92 -5.32
C PRO A 371 19.59 -19.76 -3.90
N PRO A 372 20.77 -20.34 -3.64
CA PRO A 372 21.15 -20.69 -2.27
C PRO A 372 21.76 -19.54 -1.46
N PHE A 373 22.02 -18.36 -2.04
CA PHE A 373 22.83 -17.33 -1.38
C PHE A 373 22.21 -16.81 -0.08
N TYR A 374 20.89 -16.61 -0.05
CA TYR A 374 20.19 -16.18 1.18
C TYR A 374 20.33 -17.21 2.30
N LEU A 375 20.24 -18.49 1.96
CA LEU A 375 20.37 -19.59 2.91
C LEU A 375 21.81 -19.74 3.39
N LEU A 376 22.79 -19.54 2.52
CA LEU A 376 24.21 -19.51 2.88
C LEU A 376 24.56 -18.38 3.84
N VAL A 377 23.88 -17.22 3.73
CA VAL A 377 24.01 -16.12 4.69
C VAL A 377 23.42 -16.48 6.05
N GLN A 378 22.42 -17.37 6.10
CA GLN A 378 21.82 -17.86 7.34
C GLN A 378 22.61 -19.01 7.99
N ALA A 379 23.34 -19.82 7.22
CA ALA A 379 24.05 -21.00 7.72
C ALA A 379 24.96 -20.74 8.94
N PRO A 380 25.73 -19.62 9.01
CA PRO A 380 26.50 -19.30 10.21
C PRO A 380 25.65 -19.09 11.47
N PHE A 381 24.44 -18.55 11.33
CA PHE A 381 23.51 -18.38 12.45
C PHE A 381 22.94 -19.72 12.89
N VAL A 382 22.63 -20.62 11.95
CA VAL A 382 22.22 -22.00 12.28
C VAL A 382 23.30 -22.71 13.09
N TRP A 383 24.59 -22.58 12.72
CA TRP A 383 25.68 -23.20 13.48
C TRP A 383 25.83 -22.66 14.91
N LEU A 384 25.52 -21.38 15.11
CA LEU A 384 25.69 -20.70 16.40
C LEU A 384 24.48 -20.85 17.33
N PHE A 385 23.27 -20.84 16.77
CA PHE A 385 22.03 -20.72 17.53
C PHE A 385 21.04 -21.85 17.27
N GLY A 386 21.28 -22.71 16.28
CA GLY A 386 20.32 -23.71 15.83
C GLY A 386 19.23 -23.13 14.91
N PRO A 387 18.18 -23.93 14.62
CA PRO A 387 17.04 -23.49 13.82
C PRO A 387 16.23 -22.43 14.59
N GLU A 388 16.18 -21.20 14.09
CA GLU A 388 15.46 -20.08 14.69
C GLU A 388 14.98 -19.10 13.61
N PHE A 389 13.87 -18.39 13.82
CA PHE A 389 13.36 -17.45 12.80
C PHE A 389 13.99 -16.05 12.87
N TRP A 390 14.49 -15.64 14.05
CA TRP A 390 14.89 -14.25 14.28
C TRP A 390 16.04 -13.80 13.36
N TYR A 391 17.00 -14.67 13.00
CA TYR A 391 18.12 -14.25 12.15
C TYR A 391 17.69 -14.02 10.70
N GLY A 392 16.75 -14.81 10.18
CA GLY A 392 16.18 -14.61 8.85
C GLY A 392 15.46 -13.26 8.77
N ARG A 393 14.67 -12.95 9.80
CA ARG A 393 13.94 -11.67 9.95
C ARG A 393 14.90 -10.49 10.16
N LEU A 394 15.96 -10.67 10.95
CA LEU A 394 16.99 -9.64 11.15
C LEU A 394 17.69 -9.28 9.84
N ILE A 395 18.02 -10.27 9.01
CA ILE A 395 18.59 -10.04 7.67
C ILE A 395 17.63 -9.20 6.82
N SER A 396 16.32 -9.52 6.83
CA SER A 396 15.30 -8.74 6.13
C SER A 396 15.23 -7.29 6.61
N LEU A 397 15.14 -7.07 7.92
CA LEU A 397 15.07 -5.73 8.53
C LEU A 397 16.32 -4.90 8.23
N ALA A 398 17.51 -5.49 8.39
CA ALA A 398 18.77 -4.85 8.06
C ALA A 398 18.86 -4.49 6.56
N SER A 399 18.31 -5.34 5.70
CA SER A 399 18.29 -5.13 4.25
C SER A 399 17.36 -4.00 3.81
N VAL A 400 16.26 -3.74 4.52
CA VAL A 400 15.45 -2.53 4.30
C VAL A 400 16.27 -1.27 4.60
N GLY A 401 16.97 -1.25 5.74
CA GLY A 401 17.85 -0.14 6.11
C GLY A 401 18.97 0.07 5.08
N ALA A 402 19.63 -1.00 4.64
CA ALA A 402 20.65 -0.95 3.61
C ALA A 402 20.10 -0.41 2.27
N THR A 403 18.93 -0.89 1.84
CA THR A 403 18.26 -0.40 0.62
C THR A 403 17.96 1.09 0.71
N ALA A 404 17.35 1.53 1.81
CA ALA A 404 17.04 2.95 2.05
C ALA A 404 18.31 3.83 1.99
N LEU A 405 19.41 3.38 2.59
CA LEU A 405 20.70 4.07 2.55
C LEU A 405 21.30 4.12 1.14
N PHE A 406 21.32 3.01 0.41
CA PHE A 406 21.87 2.98 -0.94
C PHE A 406 21.04 3.80 -1.94
N VAL A 407 19.70 3.81 -1.81
CA VAL A 407 18.82 4.71 -2.58
C VAL A 407 19.19 6.18 -2.28
N ALA A 408 19.29 6.56 -1.00
CA ALA A 408 19.64 7.91 -0.60
C ALA A 408 21.04 8.33 -1.08
N PHE A 409 22.05 7.48 -0.88
CA PHE A 409 23.43 7.76 -1.30
C PHE A 409 23.59 7.83 -2.80
N THR A 410 22.87 6.99 -3.55
CA THR A 410 22.83 7.06 -5.01
C THR A 410 22.27 8.40 -5.46
N LEU A 411 21.11 8.79 -4.93
CA LEU A 411 20.49 10.07 -5.28
C LEU A 411 21.34 11.27 -4.88
N TYR A 412 21.94 11.25 -3.69
CA TYR A 412 22.88 12.28 -3.23
C TYR A 412 24.11 12.37 -4.14
N THR A 413 24.63 11.23 -4.60
CA THR A 413 25.80 11.20 -5.48
C THR A 413 25.51 11.91 -6.80
N LEU A 414 24.30 11.71 -7.34
CA LEU A 414 23.85 12.31 -8.61
C LEU A 414 23.50 13.79 -8.47
N THR A 415 22.78 14.17 -7.41
CA THR A 415 22.15 15.49 -7.30
C THR A 415 22.87 16.46 -6.35
N LYS A 416 23.70 15.94 -5.44
CA LYS A 416 24.28 16.66 -4.30
C LYS A 416 23.26 17.33 -3.39
N ASP A 417 22.00 16.91 -3.44
CA ASP A 417 20.92 17.45 -2.63
C ASP A 417 20.57 16.50 -1.47
N ARG A 418 20.89 16.92 -0.24
CA ARG A 418 20.67 16.11 0.97
C ARG A 418 19.19 15.92 1.28
N ILE A 419 18.36 16.94 1.03
CA ILE A 419 16.94 16.89 1.34
C ILE A 419 16.26 15.88 0.41
N ALA A 420 16.59 15.93 -0.89
CA ALA A 420 16.07 14.97 -1.86
C ALA A 420 16.50 13.52 -1.54
N ALA A 421 17.76 13.33 -1.14
CA ALA A 421 18.29 12.02 -0.76
C ALA A 421 17.59 11.44 0.47
N LEU A 422 17.40 12.23 1.53
CA LEU A 422 16.66 11.83 2.73
C LEU A 422 15.18 11.56 2.40
N ALA A 423 14.57 12.41 1.58
CA ALA A 423 13.20 12.23 1.10
C ALA A 423 13.02 10.90 0.36
N ALA A 424 13.97 10.48 -0.48
CA ALA A 424 13.91 9.20 -1.16
C ALA A 424 14.12 8.01 -0.20
N GLY A 425 15.24 7.99 0.51
CA GLY A 425 15.64 6.82 1.32
C GLY A 425 14.71 6.56 2.50
N LEU A 426 14.40 7.58 3.30
CA LEU A 426 13.60 7.42 4.52
C LEU A 426 12.11 7.19 4.25
N THR A 427 11.64 7.41 3.01
CA THR A 427 10.28 7.06 2.61
C THR A 427 10.13 5.57 2.32
N PHE A 428 11.20 4.87 1.93
CA PHE A 428 11.15 3.46 1.59
C PHE A 428 10.60 2.55 2.70
N PRO A 429 11.07 2.61 3.96
CA PRO A 429 10.52 1.78 5.05
C PRO A 429 9.08 2.15 5.43
N ALA A 430 8.59 3.33 5.04
CA ALA A 430 7.22 3.75 5.33
C ALA A 430 6.18 3.04 4.44
N ILE A 431 6.61 2.45 3.32
CA ILE A 431 5.69 1.82 2.36
C ILE A 431 5.11 0.53 2.98
N PRO A 432 3.77 0.34 3.05
CA PRO A 432 3.14 -0.80 3.70
C PRO A 432 3.57 -2.17 3.16
N TYR A 433 3.91 -2.27 1.87
CA TYR A 433 4.45 -3.49 1.28
C TYR A 433 5.85 -3.83 1.81
N VAL A 434 6.69 -2.80 1.98
CA VAL A 434 8.05 -2.95 2.52
C VAL A 434 7.97 -3.31 4.00
N LEU A 435 7.14 -2.58 4.77
CA LEU A 435 6.97 -2.82 6.21
C LEU A 435 6.49 -4.25 6.48
N ARG A 436 5.39 -4.69 5.84
CA ARG A 436 4.84 -6.05 6.05
C ARG A 436 5.79 -7.17 5.64
N TRP A 437 6.49 -6.99 4.51
CA TRP A 437 7.42 -8.01 4.03
C TRP A 437 8.73 -8.04 4.84
N SER A 438 9.08 -6.95 5.50
CA SER A 438 10.31 -6.84 6.29
C SER A 438 10.30 -7.63 7.59
N ALA A 439 9.11 -7.91 8.13
CA ALA A 439 8.94 -8.76 9.31
C ALA A 439 9.24 -10.24 9.04
N LEU A 440 9.32 -10.66 7.78
CA LEU A 440 9.46 -12.06 7.40
C LEU A 440 10.91 -12.42 7.04
N GLY A 441 11.36 -13.62 7.43
CA GLY A 441 12.62 -14.22 7.02
C GLY A 441 12.57 -14.73 5.57
N ARG A 442 12.61 -13.80 4.61
CA ARG A 442 12.44 -14.07 3.17
C ARG A 442 13.62 -13.55 2.34
N VAL A 443 13.83 -14.16 1.18
CA VAL A 443 15.00 -13.93 0.29
C VAL A 443 15.06 -12.51 -0.30
N ASP A 444 13.92 -11.85 -0.41
CA ASP A 444 13.70 -10.73 -1.33
C ASP A 444 14.51 -9.49 -0.94
N LEU A 445 14.43 -9.10 0.34
CA LEU A 445 15.02 -7.84 0.80
C LEU A 445 16.54 -7.87 0.75
N LEU A 446 17.17 -9.02 1.03
CA LEU A 446 18.62 -9.17 0.86
C LEU A 446 19.03 -8.97 -0.60
N GLY A 447 18.30 -9.58 -1.54
CA GLY A 447 18.54 -9.39 -2.97
C GLY A 447 18.39 -7.93 -3.41
N LEU A 448 17.37 -7.23 -2.90
CA LEU A 448 17.17 -5.80 -3.14
C LEU A 448 18.33 -4.96 -2.60
N ALA A 449 18.79 -5.23 -1.38
CA ALA A 449 19.90 -4.50 -0.75
C ALA A 449 21.20 -4.67 -1.54
N LEU A 450 21.52 -5.91 -1.95
CA LEU A 450 22.70 -6.23 -2.76
C LEU A 450 22.63 -5.56 -4.13
N SER A 451 21.47 -5.57 -4.79
CA SER A 451 21.28 -4.94 -6.09
C SER A 451 21.44 -3.41 -6.02
N TRP A 452 20.91 -2.76 -4.97
CA TRP A 452 21.12 -1.34 -4.74
C TRP A 452 22.56 -0.99 -4.32
N ALA A 453 23.24 -1.86 -3.56
CA ALA A 453 24.66 -1.69 -3.24
C ALA A 453 25.51 -1.69 -4.52
N GLY A 454 25.24 -2.61 -5.45
CA GLY A 454 25.89 -2.67 -6.75
C GLY A 454 25.63 -1.42 -7.59
N LEU A 455 24.37 -0.98 -7.65
CA LEU A 455 24.00 0.23 -8.38
C LEU A 455 24.65 1.49 -7.80
N PHE A 456 24.66 1.62 -6.47
CA PHE A 456 25.34 2.71 -5.76
C PHE A 456 26.84 2.72 -6.07
N ALA A 457 27.51 1.56 -6.02
CA ALA A 457 28.93 1.45 -6.30
C ALA A 457 29.27 1.95 -7.72
N VAL A 458 28.49 1.53 -8.73
CA VAL A 458 28.64 1.99 -10.13
C VAL A 458 28.49 3.50 -10.23
N VAL A 459 27.47 4.07 -9.58
CA VAL A 459 27.20 5.51 -9.62
C VAL A 459 28.28 6.32 -8.89
N ARG A 460 28.81 5.80 -7.78
CA ARG A 460 29.80 6.48 -6.93
C ARG A 460 31.20 6.48 -7.50
N TRP A 461 31.62 5.37 -8.13
CA TRP A 461 32.97 5.20 -8.68
C TRP A 461 32.97 4.60 -10.10
N PRO A 462 32.36 5.30 -11.08
CA PRO A 462 32.15 4.79 -12.43
C PRO A 462 33.42 4.53 -13.26
N ASP A 463 34.57 5.08 -12.88
CA ASP A 463 35.83 4.97 -13.63
C ASP A 463 36.70 3.78 -13.22
N ARG A 464 36.43 3.17 -12.07
CA ARG A 464 37.29 2.15 -11.46
C ARG A 464 36.89 0.75 -11.91
N ARG A 465 37.83 0.01 -12.51
CA ARG A 465 37.61 -1.40 -12.89
C ARG A 465 37.22 -2.28 -11.70
N ARG A 466 37.88 -2.10 -10.54
CA ARG A 466 37.57 -2.82 -9.31
C ARG A 466 36.10 -2.63 -8.87
N THR A 467 35.53 -1.46 -9.14
CA THR A 467 34.11 -1.19 -8.86
C THR A 467 33.18 -1.95 -9.79
N MET A 468 33.53 -2.12 -11.07
CA MET A 468 32.72 -2.93 -12.00
C MET A 468 32.71 -4.41 -11.57
N VAL A 469 33.85 -4.92 -11.11
CA VAL A 469 33.95 -6.28 -10.57
C VAL A 469 33.12 -6.40 -9.29
N LEU A 470 33.26 -5.48 -8.33
CA LEU A 470 32.46 -5.49 -7.11
C LEU A 470 30.95 -5.42 -7.41
N ALA A 471 30.53 -4.52 -8.30
CA ALA A 471 29.13 -4.38 -8.67
C ALA A 471 28.61 -5.65 -9.37
N ALA A 472 29.40 -6.26 -10.26
CA ALA A 472 29.05 -7.53 -10.87
C ALA A 472 28.86 -8.65 -9.83
N LEU A 473 29.77 -8.76 -8.85
CA LEU A 473 29.64 -9.73 -7.76
C LEU A 473 28.39 -9.48 -6.90
N LEU A 474 28.07 -8.21 -6.61
CA LEU A 474 26.85 -7.83 -5.88
C LEU A 474 25.58 -8.15 -6.69
N PHE A 475 25.57 -7.90 -8.00
CA PHE A 475 24.46 -8.26 -8.87
C PHE A 475 24.28 -9.76 -8.98
N VAL A 476 25.36 -10.52 -9.14
CA VAL A 476 25.29 -11.99 -9.16
C VAL A 476 24.81 -12.50 -7.80
N ALA A 477 25.30 -11.97 -6.68
CA ALA A 477 24.81 -12.32 -5.35
C ALA A 477 23.31 -12.02 -5.19
N ALA A 478 22.83 -10.87 -5.67
CA ALA A 478 21.40 -10.54 -5.68
C ALA A 478 20.60 -11.57 -6.51
N VAL A 479 21.04 -11.92 -7.71
CA VAL A 479 20.40 -12.96 -8.54
C VAL A 479 20.45 -14.33 -7.86
N SER A 480 21.54 -14.63 -7.16
CA SER A 480 21.71 -15.85 -6.36
C SER A 480 20.95 -15.82 -5.03
N THR A 481 20.28 -14.74 -4.67
CA THR A 481 19.22 -14.74 -3.64
C THR A 481 17.84 -14.93 -4.24
N ARG A 482 17.55 -14.23 -5.33
CA ARG A 482 16.26 -14.28 -6.03
C ARG A 482 16.48 -13.89 -7.49
N GLN A 483 16.13 -14.80 -8.39
CA GLN A 483 16.37 -14.75 -9.83
C GLN A 483 15.76 -13.52 -10.51
N THR A 484 14.70 -12.92 -9.95
CA THR A 484 14.03 -11.74 -10.52
C THR A 484 14.92 -10.48 -10.52
N TYR A 485 15.93 -10.38 -9.65
CA TYR A 485 16.85 -9.23 -9.59
C TYR A 485 17.84 -9.12 -10.78
N VAL A 486 17.76 -10.03 -11.75
CA VAL A 486 18.64 -10.03 -12.94
C VAL A 486 18.40 -8.83 -13.86
N LEU A 487 17.22 -8.20 -13.80
CA LEU A 487 16.80 -7.19 -14.76
C LEU A 487 17.11 -5.75 -14.32
N ALA A 488 16.43 -5.24 -13.27
CA ALA A 488 16.34 -3.80 -13.08
C ALA A 488 17.69 -3.13 -12.77
N ALA A 489 18.40 -3.55 -11.72
CA ALA A 489 19.64 -2.91 -11.31
C ALA A 489 20.80 -3.13 -12.31
N PRO A 490 21.09 -4.35 -12.79
CA PRO A 490 22.22 -4.60 -13.68
C PRO A 490 22.07 -3.87 -15.02
N LEU A 491 20.88 -3.91 -15.62
CA LEU A 491 20.62 -3.26 -16.89
C LEU A 491 20.55 -1.73 -16.75
N THR A 492 20.03 -1.21 -15.64
CA THR A 492 20.11 0.22 -15.33
C THR A 492 21.56 0.68 -15.22
N ALA A 493 22.41 -0.07 -14.52
CA ALA A 493 23.83 0.26 -14.37
C ALA A 493 24.55 0.27 -15.73
N PHE A 494 24.24 -0.71 -16.60
CA PHE A 494 24.76 -0.76 -17.96
C PHE A 494 24.34 0.47 -18.79
N VAL A 495 23.04 0.76 -18.84
CA VAL A 495 22.48 1.90 -19.59
C VAL A 495 23.08 3.21 -19.09
N TRP A 496 23.14 3.40 -17.77
CA TRP A 496 23.69 4.61 -17.19
C TRP A 496 25.17 4.80 -17.55
N LEU A 497 26.01 3.76 -17.43
CA LEU A 497 27.43 3.84 -17.83
C LEU A 497 27.60 4.14 -19.33
N ALA A 498 26.78 3.54 -20.18
CA ALA A 498 26.82 3.76 -21.62
C ALA A 498 26.49 5.23 -21.97
N VAL A 499 25.47 5.81 -21.32
CA VAL A 499 25.09 7.21 -21.50
C VAL A 499 26.14 8.17 -20.94
N GLN A 500 26.85 7.81 -19.88
CA GLN A 500 28.00 8.59 -19.38
C GLN A 500 29.24 8.53 -20.29
N GLY A 501 29.16 7.91 -21.47
CA GLY A 501 30.28 7.74 -22.39
C GLY A 501 31.27 6.64 -21.98
N LYS A 502 30.95 5.84 -20.95
CA LYS A 502 31.84 4.83 -20.36
C LYS A 502 31.55 3.44 -20.92
N ARG A 503 31.43 3.32 -22.24
CA ARG A 503 31.06 2.07 -22.94
C ARG A 503 31.94 0.88 -22.55
N ARG A 504 33.25 1.08 -22.42
CA ARG A 504 34.18 0.03 -21.98
C ARG A 504 33.83 -0.50 -20.58
N ARG A 505 33.50 0.39 -19.63
CA ARG A 505 33.11 0.00 -18.27
C ARG A 505 31.76 -0.70 -18.24
N ALA A 506 30.81 -0.27 -19.07
CA ALA A 506 29.52 -0.94 -19.24
C ALA A 506 29.71 -2.38 -19.76
N LEU A 507 30.54 -2.58 -20.77
CA LEU A 507 30.87 -3.91 -21.32
C LEU A 507 31.64 -4.77 -20.32
N GLU A 508 32.59 -4.19 -19.57
CA GLU A 508 33.29 -4.91 -18.48
C GLU A 508 32.32 -5.38 -17.39
N LEU A 509 31.39 -4.52 -16.95
CA LEU A 509 30.35 -4.87 -15.98
C LEU A 509 29.45 -6.00 -16.48
N ALA A 510 28.98 -5.91 -17.73
CA ALA A 510 28.14 -6.93 -18.35
C ALA A 510 28.91 -8.25 -18.51
N GLY A 511 30.13 -8.21 -19.03
CA GLY A 511 30.97 -9.39 -19.23
C GLY A 511 31.29 -10.11 -17.93
N VAL A 512 31.65 -9.39 -16.86
CA VAL A 512 31.92 -10.00 -15.55
C VAL A 512 30.63 -10.53 -14.92
N SER A 513 29.52 -9.78 -14.96
CA SER A 513 28.23 -10.25 -14.42
C SER A 513 27.76 -11.52 -15.12
N CYS A 514 27.79 -11.55 -16.45
CA CYS A 514 27.41 -12.73 -17.22
C CYS A 514 28.37 -13.90 -17.02
N GLY A 515 29.68 -13.65 -17.01
CA GLY A 515 30.68 -14.71 -16.82
C GLY A 515 30.61 -15.37 -15.45
N VAL A 516 30.55 -14.57 -14.38
CA VAL A 516 30.41 -15.09 -13.01
C VAL A 516 29.03 -15.70 -12.81
N GLY A 517 27.96 -15.08 -13.29
CA GLY A 517 26.60 -15.61 -13.18
C GLY A 517 26.45 -16.96 -13.89
N LEU A 518 26.97 -17.09 -15.12
CA LEU A 518 26.95 -18.34 -15.87
C LEU A 518 27.80 -19.41 -15.19
N PHE A 519 28.99 -19.05 -14.70
CA PHE A 519 29.84 -19.98 -13.96
C PHE A 519 29.14 -20.51 -12.70
N THR A 520 28.52 -19.63 -11.91
CA THR A 520 27.75 -20.00 -10.72
C THR A 520 26.58 -20.91 -11.09
N PHE A 521 25.81 -20.56 -12.12
CA PHE A 521 24.68 -21.36 -12.59
C PHE A 521 25.13 -22.77 -13.02
N LEU A 522 26.15 -22.87 -13.88
CA LEU A 522 26.67 -24.14 -14.37
C LEU A 522 27.25 -24.98 -13.24
N SER A 523 27.98 -24.37 -12.30
CA SER A 523 28.56 -25.06 -11.15
C SER A 523 27.48 -25.64 -10.24
N LEU A 524 26.43 -24.86 -9.93
CA LEU A 524 25.30 -25.33 -9.12
C LEU A 524 24.53 -26.44 -9.84
N ASN A 525 24.28 -26.29 -11.14
CA ASN A 525 23.56 -27.28 -11.92
C ASN A 525 24.34 -28.59 -12.07
N LEU A 526 25.66 -28.51 -12.28
CA LEU A 526 26.53 -29.68 -12.31
C LEU A 526 26.64 -30.36 -10.94
N ALA A 527 26.77 -29.59 -9.86
CA ALA A 527 26.88 -30.13 -8.50
C ALA A 527 25.58 -30.75 -7.97
N THR A 528 24.46 -30.56 -8.67
CA THR A 528 23.12 -31.04 -8.30
C THR A 528 22.52 -31.97 -9.35
N ASP A 529 23.32 -32.42 -10.33
CA ASP A 529 22.87 -33.28 -11.43
C ASP A 529 21.62 -32.75 -12.16
N GLY A 530 21.53 -31.44 -12.36
CA GLY A 530 20.38 -30.77 -12.97
C GLY A 530 19.29 -30.34 -11.98
N GLY A 531 19.37 -30.76 -10.71
CA GLY A 531 18.38 -30.42 -9.67
C GLY A 531 18.20 -28.92 -9.48
N PHE A 532 19.27 -28.13 -9.52
CA PHE A 532 19.16 -26.67 -9.36
C PHE A 532 18.23 -26.03 -10.40
N PHE A 533 18.34 -26.41 -11.68
CA PHE A 533 17.45 -25.93 -12.73
C PHE A 533 16.03 -26.44 -12.55
N LEU A 534 15.87 -27.73 -12.24
CA LEU A 534 14.56 -28.33 -11.95
C LEU A 534 13.81 -27.54 -10.87
N HIS A 535 14.46 -27.26 -9.74
CA HIS A 535 13.81 -26.61 -8.60
C HIS A 535 13.57 -25.11 -8.78
N THR A 536 14.53 -24.38 -9.35
CA THR A 536 14.45 -22.90 -9.40
C THR A 536 13.71 -22.38 -10.62
N VAL A 537 13.64 -23.17 -11.69
CA VAL A 537 13.02 -22.80 -12.97
C VAL A 537 11.82 -23.68 -13.27
N THR A 538 12.02 -24.98 -13.50
CA THR A 538 10.97 -25.87 -14.01
C THR A 538 9.81 -26.02 -13.02
N ALA A 539 10.11 -26.32 -11.76
CA ALA A 539 9.12 -26.54 -10.71
C ALA A 539 8.48 -25.25 -10.17
N ASN A 540 8.92 -24.10 -10.68
CA ASN A 540 8.50 -22.78 -10.24
C ASN A 540 7.72 -22.07 -11.35
N ILE A 541 7.02 -22.82 -12.20
CA ILE A 541 6.08 -22.30 -13.20
C ILE A 541 4.68 -22.51 -12.64
N ASN A 542 4.00 -21.41 -12.30
CA ASN A 542 2.64 -21.46 -11.76
C ASN A 542 1.71 -20.61 -12.63
N ASP A 543 0.42 -20.87 -12.53
CA ASP A 543 -0.62 -20.12 -13.24
C ASP A 543 -0.57 -18.60 -12.98
N PHE A 544 -1.08 -17.83 -13.92
CA PHE A 544 -1.11 -16.36 -13.85
C PHE A 544 -2.56 -15.85 -13.76
N ARG A 545 -2.87 -15.11 -12.69
CA ARG A 545 -4.20 -14.52 -12.42
C ARG A 545 -4.15 -12.98 -12.54
N TRP A 546 -4.83 -12.42 -13.54
CA TRP A 546 -4.92 -10.97 -13.77
C TRP A 546 -5.65 -10.20 -12.66
N GLU A 547 -6.55 -10.86 -11.94
CA GLU A 547 -7.27 -10.32 -10.79
C GLU A 547 -6.30 -9.86 -9.70
N ARG A 548 -5.26 -10.66 -9.40
CA ARG A 548 -4.24 -10.32 -8.40
C ARG A 548 -3.43 -9.09 -8.81
N VAL A 549 -3.09 -8.96 -10.10
CA VAL A 549 -2.41 -7.78 -10.64
C VAL A 549 -3.28 -6.55 -10.46
N SER A 550 -4.55 -6.64 -10.85
CA SER A 550 -5.50 -5.53 -10.76
C SER A 550 -5.73 -5.06 -9.32
N PHE A 551 -5.90 -6.00 -8.38
CA PHE A 551 -6.07 -5.72 -6.96
C PHE A 551 -4.85 -5.02 -6.37
N ASN A 552 -3.65 -5.55 -6.63
CA ASN A 552 -2.41 -4.95 -6.12
C ASN A 552 -2.10 -3.60 -6.78
N ALA A 553 -2.41 -3.43 -8.06
CA ALA A 553 -2.27 -2.16 -8.76
C ALA A 553 -3.20 -1.09 -8.17
N LEU A 554 -4.46 -1.43 -7.88
CA LEU A 554 -5.40 -0.53 -7.20
C LEU A 554 -4.90 -0.18 -5.79
N GLY A 555 -4.43 -1.17 -5.02
CA GLY A 555 -3.81 -0.95 -3.72
C GLY A 555 -2.63 0.02 -3.79
N ALA A 556 -1.75 -0.15 -4.78
CA ALA A 556 -0.60 0.72 -4.97
C ALA A 556 -1.03 2.14 -5.39
N LEU A 557 -2.07 2.27 -6.23
CA LEU A 557 -2.65 3.55 -6.65
C LEU A 557 -3.23 4.33 -5.47
N LEU A 558 -3.91 3.64 -4.56
CA LEU A 558 -4.52 4.24 -3.37
C LEU A 558 -3.49 4.56 -2.28
N ALA A 559 -2.52 3.66 -2.05
CA ALA A 559 -1.50 3.83 -1.02
C ALA A 559 -0.45 4.89 -1.43
N CYS A 560 -0.03 4.90 -2.69
CA CYS A 560 1.17 5.60 -3.17
C CYS A 560 0.91 6.69 -4.25
N PRO A 561 -0.18 7.50 -4.24
CA PRO A 561 -0.49 8.40 -5.36
C PRO A 561 0.60 9.43 -5.73
N LEU A 562 1.26 10.11 -4.78
CA LEU A 562 2.31 11.08 -5.12
C LEU A 562 3.61 10.41 -5.54
N LEU A 563 3.88 9.19 -5.04
CA LEU A 563 5.01 8.39 -5.50
C LEU A 563 4.83 8.00 -6.97
N LEU A 564 3.61 7.56 -7.34
CA LEU A 564 3.23 7.27 -8.73
C LEU A 564 3.25 8.52 -9.61
N LEU A 565 2.69 9.64 -9.13
CA LEU A 565 2.78 10.93 -9.83
C LEU A 565 4.23 11.38 -9.98
N GLY A 566 5.09 11.10 -9.01
CA GLY A 566 6.53 11.32 -9.09
C GLY A 566 7.16 10.53 -10.23
N GLY A 567 6.87 9.22 -10.30
CA GLY A 567 7.29 8.35 -11.40
C GLY A 567 6.80 8.82 -12.77
N LEU A 568 5.52 9.20 -12.87
CA LEU A 568 4.91 9.71 -14.11
C LEU A 568 5.47 11.08 -14.51
N ALA A 569 5.66 11.99 -13.55
CA ALA A 569 6.19 13.33 -13.81
C ALA A 569 7.65 13.29 -14.26
N VAL A 570 8.42 12.36 -13.70
CA VAL A 570 9.71 11.96 -14.23
C VAL A 570 9.49 11.49 -15.67
N ALA A 571 8.79 10.38 -15.91
CA ALA A 571 8.59 9.82 -17.25
C ALA A 571 8.13 10.82 -18.34
N TRP A 572 7.22 11.72 -17.99
CA TRP A 572 6.63 12.71 -18.90
C TRP A 572 7.61 13.80 -19.34
N LYS A 573 8.49 14.25 -18.44
CA LYS A 573 9.41 15.35 -18.71
C LYS A 573 10.81 14.83 -18.53
N ALA A 574 11.47 14.48 -19.64
CA ALA A 574 12.87 14.03 -19.66
C ALA A 574 13.85 15.20 -19.46
N PRO A 575 14.35 15.49 -18.25
CA PRO A 575 15.47 16.40 -18.11
C PRO A 575 16.72 15.82 -18.75
N ARG A 576 17.60 16.72 -19.20
CA ARG A 576 18.92 16.36 -19.75
C ARG A 576 19.94 15.97 -18.67
N ASP A 577 19.53 15.88 -17.41
CA ASP A 577 20.42 15.64 -16.27
C ASP A 577 20.82 14.15 -16.17
N ARG A 578 22.00 13.88 -15.61
CA ARG A 578 22.57 12.54 -15.42
C ARG A 578 21.70 11.64 -14.52
N ALA A 579 20.93 12.23 -13.60
CA ALA A 579 20.03 11.49 -12.73
C ALA A 579 18.89 10.79 -13.51
N TRP A 580 18.42 11.41 -14.61
CA TRP A 580 17.37 10.88 -15.47
C TRP A 580 17.65 9.46 -15.96
N TRP A 581 18.87 9.27 -16.47
CA TRP A 581 19.31 8.03 -17.09
C TRP A 581 19.60 6.90 -16.11
N LEU A 582 19.42 7.15 -14.81
CA LEU A 582 19.37 6.12 -13.79
C LEU A 582 17.93 5.83 -13.37
N VAL A 583 17.15 6.89 -13.08
CA VAL A 583 15.78 6.77 -12.57
C VAL A 583 14.87 6.09 -13.58
N MET A 584 14.91 6.50 -14.85
CA MET A 584 13.97 6.00 -15.85
C MET A 584 14.16 4.54 -16.23
N PRO A 585 15.39 4.07 -16.57
CA PRO A 585 15.59 2.66 -16.83
C PRO A 585 15.20 1.80 -15.63
N TYR A 586 15.57 2.22 -14.41
CA TYR A 586 15.23 1.44 -13.21
C TYR A 586 13.71 1.36 -12.99
N LEU A 587 13.02 2.50 -13.11
CA LEU A 587 11.56 2.54 -12.99
C LEU A 587 10.90 1.65 -14.05
N ALA A 588 11.28 1.80 -15.33
CA ALA A 588 10.73 0.99 -16.42
C ALA A 588 10.99 -0.51 -16.24
N LEU A 589 12.20 -0.89 -15.82
CA LEU A 589 12.59 -2.29 -15.66
C LEU A 589 12.05 -2.93 -14.38
N SER A 590 11.60 -2.13 -13.40
CA SER A 590 10.92 -2.63 -12.20
C SER A 590 9.46 -3.06 -12.46
N PHE A 591 8.81 -2.54 -13.51
CA PHE A 591 7.42 -2.87 -13.84
C PHE A 591 7.20 -4.35 -14.21
N PRO A 592 8.01 -4.99 -15.07
CA PRO A 592 7.87 -6.41 -15.35
C PRO A 592 7.94 -7.28 -14.10
N SER A 593 8.85 -6.96 -13.16
CA SER A 593 8.96 -7.64 -11.87
C SER A 593 7.67 -7.48 -11.06
N ALA A 594 7.09 -6.28 -11.02
CA ALA A 594 5.82 -6.03 -10.33
C ALA A 594 4.62 -6.79 -10.91
N LEU A 595 4.58 -7.05 -12.23
CA LEU A 595 3.49 -7.82 -12.86
C LEU A 595 3.46 -9.29 -12.41
N LEU A 596 4.58 -9.84 -11.95
CA LEU A 596 4.67 -11.22 -11.47
C LEU A 596 3.90 -11.46 -10.16
N VAL A 597 3.35 -10.42 -9.52
CA VAL A 597 2.33 -10.54 -8.46
C VAL A 597 1.04 -11.26 -8.94
N GLY A 598 0.87 -11.40 -10.25
CA GLY A 598 -0.21 -12.20 -10.84
C GLY A 598 -0.03 -13.72 -10.67
N LYS A 599 1.20 -14.19 -10.41
CA LYS A 599 1.50 -15.63 -10.34
C LYS A 599 0.84 -16.29 -9.11
N VAL A 600 0.27 -17.49 -9.24
CA VAL A 600 -0.24 -18.24 -8.09
C VAL A 600 0.90 -18.58 -7.12
N GLY A 601 0.67 -18.36 -5.82
CA GLY A 601 1.71 -18.41 -4.78
C GLY A 601 2.62 -17.17 -4.68
N SER A 602 2.37 -16.11 -5.48
CA SER A 602 3.06 -14.82 -5.32
C SER A 602 2.34 -13.88 -4.35
N ASP A 603 3.07 -12.87 -3.87
CA ASP A 603 2.61 -11.87 -2.90
C ASP A 603 3.17 -10.47 -3.25
N VAL A 604 2.94 -9.47 -2.38
CA VAL A 604 3.36 -8.07 -2.51
C VAL A 604 4.87 -7.88 -2.63
N ASN A 605 5.68 -8.92 -2.41
CA ASN A 605 7.14 -8.92 -2.53
C ASN A 605 7.65 -8.59 -3.95
N TYR A 606 6.83 -8.78 -4.97
CA TYR A 606 7.13 -8.36 -6.34
C TYR A 606 7.05 -6.83 -6.52
N LEU A 607 6.43 -6.09 -5.59
CA LEU A 607 6.33 -4.63 -5.62
C LEU A 607 7.54 -3.91 -5.00
N LEU A 608 8.50 -4.64 -4.42
CA LEU A 608 9.63 -4.05 -3.68
C LEU A 608 10.59 -3.25 -4.58
N GLU A 609 10.93 -3.77 -5.77
CA GLU A 609 11.78 -3.04 -6.73
C GLU A 609 11.10 -1.76 -7.22
N LEU A 610 9.80 -1.85 -7.55
CA LEU A 610 8.99 -0.71 -7.95
C LEU A 610 8.88 0.33 -6.83
N SER A 611 8.72 -0.11 -5.58
CA SER A 611 8.70 0.76 -4.40
C SER A 611 9.99 1.57 -4.27
N ALA A 612 11.16 0.92 -4.39
CA ALA A 612 12.45 1.60 -4.37
C ALA A 612 12.61 2.56 -5.58
N ALA A 613 12.13 2.16 -6.75
CA ALA A 613 12.14 2.99 -7.96
C ALA A 613 11.32 4.27 -7.80
N LEU A 614 10.11 4.17 -7.23
CA LEU A 614 9.23 5.30 -6.99
C LEU A 614 9.81 6.25 -5.93
N CYS A 615 10.42 5.72 -4.86
CA CYS A 615 11.16 6.53 -3.90
C CYS A 615 12.31 7.32 -4.56
N LEU A 616 13.11 6.66 -5.40
CA LEU A 616 14.17 7.31 -6.16
C LEU A 616 13.61 8.41 -7.08
N ALA A 617 12.52 8.12 -7.81
CA ALA A 617 11.88 9.06 -8.74
C ALA A 617 11.33 10.31 -8.05
N THR A 618 10.62 10.13 -6.92
CA THR A 618 10.10 11.26 -6.13
C THR A 618 11.23 12.12 -5.56
N GLY A 619 12.30 11.49 -5.04
CA GLY A 619 13.47 12.24 -4.60
C GLY A 619 14.13 13.03 -5.74
N ALA A 620 14.28 12.43 -6.92
CA ALA A 620 14.82 13.11 -8.10
C ALA A 620 13.95 14.30 -8.52
N LEU A 621 12.62 14.15 -8.48
CA LEU A 621 11.69 15.24 -8.76
C LEU A 621 11.87 16.42 -7.78
N ILE A 622 12.02 16.13 -6.48
CA ILE A 622 12.29 17.15 -5.45
C ILE A 622 13.63 17.86 -5.72
N ALA A 623 14.68 17.11 -6.08
CA ALA A 623 15.98 17.67 -6.42
C ALA A 623 15.91 18.64 -7.61
N TRP A 624 15.13 18.31 -8.65
CA TRP A 624 14.98 19.16 -9.83
C TRP A 624 14.27 20.48 -9.57
N GLN A 625 13.41 20.54 -8.54
CA GLN A 625 12.72 21.79 -8.18
C GLN A 625 13.57 22.71 -7.28
N ARG A 626 14.88 22.48 -7.16
CA ARG A 626 15.78 23.32 -6.35
C ARG A 626 15.73 24.81 -6.68
N GLU A 627 15.50 25.16 -7.95
CA GLU A 627 15.36 26.55 -8.40
C GLU A 627 13.98 27.16 -8.16
N ARG A 628 12.98 26.33 -7.82
CA ARG A 628 11.58 26.73 -7.59
C ARG A 628 11.17 26.43 -6.14
N PRO A 629 11.61 27.24 -5.15
CA PRO A 629 11.50 26.90 -3.73
C PRO A 629 10.06 26.71 -3.24
N ARG A 630 9.08 27.41 -3.81
CA ARG A 630 7.66 27.22 -3.48
C ARG A 630 7.13 25.86 -3.93
N LEU A 631 7.39 25.48 -5.19
CA LEU A 631 6.99 24.20 -5.73
C LEU A 631 7.72 23.05 -5.02
N ARG A 632 9.01 23.23 -4.72
CA ARG A 632 9.79 22.28 -3.93
C ARG A 632 9.21 22.09 -2.52
N ALA A 633 8.91 23.18 -1.81
CA ALA A 633 8.28 23.10 -0.50
C ALA A 633 6.93 22.40 -0.56
N LEU A 634 6.10 22.70 -1.58
CA LEU A 634 4.83 22.00 -1.81
C LEU A 634 5.02 20.50 -2.01
N LEU A 635 5.94 20.08 -2.89
CA LEU A 635 6.21 18.65 -3.12
C LEU A 635 6.70 17.93 -1.86
N ILE A 636 7.55 18.57 -1.06
CA ILE A 636 8.03 18.03 0.22
C ILE A 636 6.87 17.91 1.22
N SER A 637 6.01 18.93 1.33
CA SER A 637 4.85 18.90 2.22
C SER A 637 3.84 17.82 1.80
N LEU A 638 3.58 17.69 0.50
CA LEU A 638 2.71 16.64 -0.03
C LEU A 638 3.30 15.25 0.26
N LEU A 639 4.60 15.06 0.07
CA LEU A 639 5.28 13.81 0.43
C LEU A 639 5.15 13.53 1.94
N ALA A 640 5.25 14.54 2.80
CA ALA A 640 5.07 14.36 4.24
C ALA A 640 3.67 13.84 4.58
N VAL A 641 2.62 14.39 3.95
CA VAL A 641 1.24 13.91 4.10
C VAL A 641 1.11 12.45 3.64
N GLN A 642 1.72 12.11 2.50
CA GLN A 642 1.73 10.73 2.02
C GLN A 642 2.48 9.78 2.96
N VAL A 643 3.65 10.16 3.47
CA VAL A 643 4.39 9.33 4.43
C VAL A 643 3.56 9.09 5.69
N LEU A 644 2.83 10.09 6.19
CA LEU A 644 1.90 9.90 7.31
C LEU A 644 0.75 8.95 6.97
N ALA A 645 0.17 9.05 5.76
CA ALA A 645 -0.87 8.14 5.31
C ALA A 645 -0.35 6.69 5.18
N LEU A 646 0.86 6.51 4.64
CA LEU A 646 1.54 5.21 4.54
C LEU A 646 1.83 4.63 5.94
N ALA A 647 2.37 5.43 6.85
CA ALA A 647 2.60 5.04 8.24
C ALA A 647 1.28 4.64 8.94
N GLN A 648 0.20 5.38 8.71
CA GLN A 648 -1.10 5.10 9.32
C GLN A 648 -1.75 3.84 8.74
N SER A 649 -1.67 3.62 7.42
CA SER A 649 -2.14 2.36 6.82
C SER A 649 -1.39 1.13 7.34
N SER A 650 -0.16 1.32 7.83
CA SER A 650 0.62 0.26 8.47
C SER A 650 0.19 -0.04 9.92
N LEU A 651 -0.65 0.82 10.54
CA LEU A 651 -1.25 0.57 11.85
C LEU A 651 -2.57 -0.22 11.76
N VAL A 652 -3.12 -0.38 10.55
CA VAL A 652 -4.29 -1.22 10.35
C VAL A 652 -3.81 -2.67 10.38
N PRO A 653 -4.35 -3.52 11.29
CA PRO A 653 -3.93 -4.90 11.40
C PRO A 653 -3.92 -5.57 10.02
N SER A 654 -2.76 -6.11 9.66
CA SER A 654 -2.55 -6.83 8.43
C SER A 654 -3.05 -8.26 8.60
N GLY A 655 -4.38 -8.41 8.68
CA GLY A 655 -5.14 -9.66 8.67
C GLY A 655 -4.36 -10.87 9.17
N LEU A 656 -3.62 -11.53 8.28
CA LEU A 656 -2.92 -12.78 8.54
C LEU A 656 -1.79 -12.76 9.58
N GLN A 657 -0.88 -11.76 9.60
CA GLN A 657 0.25 -11.79 10.54
C GLN A 657 -0.22 -11.55 11.97
N ASP A 658 -1.06 -10.53 12.17
CA ASP A 658 -1.65 -10.23 13.47
C ASP A 658 -2.55 -11.39 13.93
N TYR A 659 -3.26 -12.04 13.00
CA TYR A 659 -4.04 -13.26 13.28
C TYR A 659 -3.20 -14.41 13.81
N VAL A 660 -2.01 -14.64 13.22
CA VAL A 660 -1.09 -15.69 13.69
C VAL A 660 -0.52 -15.34 15.07
N VAL A 661 -0.17 -14.07 15.29
CA VAL A 661 0.35 -13.61 16.59
C VAL A 661 -0.70 -13.75 17.69
N ASP A 662 -1.97 -13.45 17.38
CA ASP A 662 -3.08 -13.62 18.34
C ASP A 662 -3.30 -15.08 18.74
N GLN A 663 -2.86 -16.05 17.92
CA GLN A 663 -2.95 -17.49 18.16
C GLN A 663 -1.69 -18.11 18.78
N GLU A 664 -0.74 -17.31 19.30
CA GLU A 664 0.57 -17.77 19.78
C GLU A 664 0.48 -18.99 20.74
N GLN A 665 -0.48 -18.99 21.66
CA GLN A 665 -0.62 -20.07 22.63
C GLN A 665 -1.01 -21.40 21.98
N GLU A 666 -1.88 -21.36 20.97
CA GLU A 666 -2.31 -22.56 20.22
C GLU A 666 -1.18 -23.03 19.29
N VAL A 667 -0.44 -22.12 18.66
CA VAL A 667 0.76 -22.46 17.87
C VAL A 667 1.85 -23.10 18.75
N ALA A 668 2.01 -22.65 20.00
CA ALA A 668 2.90 -23.28 20.96
C ALA A 668 2.48 -24.71 21.31
N GLN A 669 1.18 -25.00 21.35
CA GLN A 669 0.67 -26.36 21.56
C GLN A 669 0.92 -27.24 20.33
N LEU A 670 0.68 -26.72 19.11
CA LEU A 670 1.06 -27.41 17.87
C LEU A 670 2.55 -27.77 17.85
N SER A 671 3.43 -26.86 18.30
CA SER A 671 4.87 -27.13 18.41
C SER A 671 5.18 -28.31 19.35
N ARG A 672 4.44 -28.45 20.47
CA ARG A 672 4.61 -29.60 21.39
C ARG A 672 4.13 -30.90 20.77
N ILE A 673 2.99 -30.88 20.06
CA ILE A 673 2.49 -32.05 19.32
C ILE A 673 3.54 -32.50 18.31
N VAL A 674 4.15 -31.55 17.59
CA VAL A 674 5.26 -31.84 16.68
C VAL A 674 6.44 -32.44 17.42
N ALA A 675 6.84 -31.90 18.58
CA ALA A 675 7.98 -32.40 19.35
C ALA A 675 7.78 -33.81 19.91
N GLU A 676 6.56 -34.11 20.39
CA GLU A 676 6.19 -35.37 21.04
C GLU A 676 5.85 -36.49 20.05
N ALA A 677 5.61 -36.17 18.77
CA ALA A 677 5.32 -37.16 17.76
C ALA A 677 6.47 -38.17 17.57
N ASP A 678 6.21 -39.47 17.74
CA ASP A 678 7.23 -40.53 17.58
C ASP A 678 7.70 -40.71 16.13
N GLY A 679 6.89 -40.30 15.16
CA GLY A 679 7.13 -40.48 13.73
C GLY A 679 7.30 -39.18 12.93
N PRO A 680 7.37 -39.30 11.59
CA PRO A 680 7.27 -38.16 10.68
C PRO A 680 5.95 -37.42 10.88
N VAL A 681 6.01 -36.09 10.88
CA VAL A 681 4.83 -35.22 10.95
C VAL A 681 4.65 -34.53 9.61
N LEU A 682 3.41 -34.48 9.14
CA LEU A 682 3.03 -33.81 7.90
C LEU A 682 2.21 -32.57 8.22
N THR A 683 2.53 -31.44 7.60
CA THR A 683 1.72 -30.23 7.76
C THR A 683 1.80 -29.31 6.55
N ASP A 684 0.72 -28.58 6.28
CA ASP A 684 0.58 -27.68 5.12
C ASP A 684 0.69 -26.19 5.48
N GLU A 685 0.65 -25.84 6.75
CA GLU A 685 0.96 -24.52 7.32
C GLU A 685 1.85 -24.71 8.54
N TYR A 686 2.52 -23.66 9.01
CA TYR A 686 3.41 -23.77 10.17
C TYR A 686 4.48 -24.87 10.02
N MET A 687 4.85 -25.24 8.78
CA MET A 687 5.90 -26.25 8.51
C MET A 687 7.23 -25.95 9.20
N GLY A 688 7.45 -24.68 9.53
CA GLY A 688 8.57 -24.22 10.33
C GLY A 688 8.68 -24.82 11.74
N LEU A 689 7.57 -25.33 12.30
CA LEU A 689 7.58 -26.08 13.56
C LEU A 689 8.39 -27.39 13.44
N LEU A 690 8.49 -27.98 12.24
CA LEU A 690 9.27 -29.20 12.03
C LEU A 690 10.77 -28.96 12.27
N PRO A 691 11.48 -28.07 11.52
CA PRO A 691 12.90 -27.84 11.75
C PRO A 691 13.18 -27.23 13.14
N LEU A 692 12.27 -26.44 13.72
CA LEU A 692 12.40 -25.97 15.12
C LEU A 692 12.53 -27.14 16.11
N ASN A 693 11.78 -28.21 15.89
CA ASN A 693 11.78 -29.40 16.74
C ASN A 693 12.68 -30.52 16.19
N GLY A 694 13.66 -30.19 15.34
CA GLY A 694 14.62 -31.15 14.80
C GLY A 694 14.05 -32.17 13.81
N LYS A 695 12.83 -31.95 13.31
CA LYS A 695 12.15 -32.78 12.31
C LYS A 695 12.32 -32.20 10.91
N ARG A 696 12.17 -33.05 9.89
CA ARG A 696 12.35 -32.68 8.47
C ARG A 696 11.02 -32.46 7.80
N ILE A 697 10.97 -31.51 6.85
CA ILE A 697 9.84 -31.39 5.93
C ILE A 697 9.89 -32.55 4.95
N HIS A 698 8.90 -33.45 5.01
CA HIS A 698 8.82 -34.64 4.15
C HIS A 698 8.05 -34.40 2.85
N LEU A 699 7.07 -33.50 2.87
CA LEU A 699 6.21 -33.14 1.74
C LEU A 699 5.89 -31.65 1.87
N GLN A 700 5.98 -30.90 0.78
CA GLN A 700 5.46 -29.54 0.66
C GLN A 700 4.13 -29.57 -0.09
N PRO A 701 2.97 -29.54 0.59
CA PRO A 701 1.70 -29.86 -0.04
C PRO A 701 1.36 -28.92 -1.21
N PHE A 702 1.57 -27.61 -1.05
CA PHE A 702 1.32 -26.64 -2.12
C PHE A 702 2.13 -26.92 -3.38
N GLU A 703 3.47 -26.94 -3.27
CA GLU A 703 4.37 -27.14 -4.41
C GLU A 703 4.11 -28.48 -5.11
N MET A 704 3.96 -29.56 -4.35
CA MET A 704 3.74 -30.88 -4.93
C MET A 704 2.34 -31.03 -5.53
N THR A 705 1.33 -30.33 -5.00
CA THR A 705 -0.01 -30.26 -5.61
C THR A 705 0.03 -29.54 -6.95
N GLN A 706 0.78 -28.43 -7.07
CA GLN A 706 0.93 -27.74 -8.36
C GLN A 706 1.60 -28.66 -9.41
N LEU A 707 2.68 -29.35 -9.03
CA LEU A 707 3.40 -30.30 -9.90
C LEU A 707 2.57 -31.54 -10.25
N SER A 708 1.67 -31.96 -9.37
CA SER A 708 0.75 -33.07 -9.68
C SER A 708 -0.27 -32.63 -10.72
N ARG A 709 -0.81 -31.41 -10.59
CA ARG A 709 -1.82 -30.85 -11.51
C ARG A 709 -1.28 -30.58 -12.90
N ASP A 710 -0.04 -30.14 -13.01
CA ASP A 710 0.61 -29.91 -14.30
C ASP A 710 1.14 -31.21 -14.96
N GLY A 711 1.07 -32.34 -14.25
CA GLY A 711 1.51 -33.65 -14.71
C GLY A 711 3.02 -33.91 -14.62
N SER A 712 3.79 -33.00 -14.01
CA SER A 712 5.25 -33.11 -13.86
C SER A 712 5.68 -33.97 -12.68
N TRP A 713 4.77 -34.33 -11.78
CA TRP A 713 5.04 -35.21 -10.65
C TRP A 713 3.92 -36.23 -10.41
N ASN A 714 4.32 -37.49 -10.18
CA ASN A 714 3.40 -38.56 -9.80
C ASN A 714 3.28 -38.65 -8.28
N GLN A 715 2.07 -38.41 -7.77
CA GLN A 715 1.74 -38.42 -6.35
C GLN A 715 1.53 -39.81 -5.72
N ASP A 716 1.45 -40.89 -6.50
CA ASP A 716 1.04 -42.24 -6.04
C ASP A 716 1.81 -42.71 -4.80
N ARG A 717 3.13 -42.52 -4.77
CA ARG A 717 3.97 -42.93 -3.63
C ARG A 717 3.74 -42.09 -2.37
N ALA A 718 3.44 -40.80 -2.55
CA ALA A 718 3.12 -39.92 -1.42
C ALA A 718 1.74 -40.27 -0.85
N VAL A 719 0.75 -40.48 -1.72
CA VAL A 719 -0.60 -40.93 -1.34
C VAL A 719 -0.55 -42.29 -0.64
N GLU A 720 0.23 -43.24 -1.17
CA GLU A 720 0.42 -44.56 -0.56
C GLU A 720 1.09 -44.48 0.82
N SER A 721 2.00 -43.52 1.03
CA SER A 721 2.60 -43.27 2.35
C SER A 721 1.57 -42.77 3.36
N VAL A 722 0.60 -41.98 2.93
CA VAL A 722 -0.54 -41.57 3.77
C VAL A 722 -1.45 -42.77 4.05
N ARG A 723 -1.83 -43.55 3.02
CA ARG A 723 -2.70 -44.72 3.19
C ARG A 723 -2.13 -45.78 4.15
N LYS A 724 -0.79 -45.92 4.18
CA LYS A 724 -0.05 -46.81 5.08
C LYS A 724 0.24 -46.20 6.46
N GLU A 725 -0.38 -45.09 6.81
CA GLU A 725 -0.26 -44.44 8.12
C GLU A 725 1.19 -44.10 8.51
N LYS A 726 2.03 -43.76 7.53
CA LYS A 726 3.47 -43.49 7.77
C LYS A 726 3.72 -42.25 8.63
N TYR A 727 2.79 -41.30 8.63
CA TYR A 727 2.88 -40.07 9.41
C TYR A 727 2.17 -40.27 10.75
N SER A 728 2.84 -39.98 11.86
CA SER A 728 2.23 -40.12 13.20
C SER A 728 1.20 -39.03 13.48
N VAL A 729 1.36 -37.86 12.85
CA VAL A 729 0.45 -36.72 12.93
C VAL A 729 0.39 -36.04 11.56
N ILE A 730 -0.82 -35.68 11.12
CA ILE A 730 -1.05 -34.80 9.97
C ILE A 730 -1.78 -33.55 10.47
N MET A 731 -1.29 -32.35 10.15
CA MET A 731 -1.94 -31.10 10.55
C MET A 731 -2.30 -30.29 9.30
N MET A 732 -3.58 -29.99 9.10
CA MET A 732 -4.07 -29.23 7.93
C MET A 732 -4.73 -27.92 8.33
N TRP A 733 -4.36 -26.83 7.67
CA TRP A 733 -4.85 -25.48 7.96
C TRP A 733 -6.20 -25.19 7.29
N GLU A 734 -7.19 -24.86 8.10
CA GLU A 734 -8.57 -24.61 7.66
C GLU A 734 -9.12 -23.27 8.22
N PRO A 735 -8.53 -22.12 7.84
CA PRO A 735 -8.96 -20.82 8.32
C PRO A 735 -10.35 -20.45 7.80
N PRO A 736 -11.20 -19.77 8.60
CA PRO A 736 -12.58 -19.47 8.23
C PRO A 736 -12.71 -18.52 7.01
N PHE A 737 -11.67 -17.74 6.73
CA PHE A 737 -11.63 -16.74 5.66
C PHE A 737 -11.03 -17.23 4.33
N ALA A 738 -10.42 -18.42 4.28
CA ALA A 738 -9.79 -18.95 3.07
C ALA A 738 -10.22 -20.40 2.79
N LYS A 739 -11.53 -20.60 2.53
CA LYS A 739 -12.13 -21.93 2.35
C LYS A 739 -11.52 -22.76 1.22
N ASP A 740 -11.02 -22.10 0.17
CA ASP A 740 -10.45 -22.78 -1.00
C ASP A 740 -8.97 -23.15 -0.82
N ILE A 741 -8.31 -22.72 0.28
CA ILE A 741 -6.87 -22.91 0.45
C ILE A 741 -6.45 -24.38 0.53
N LYS A 742 -7.34 -25.22 1.06
CA LYS A 742 -7.14 -26.67 1.15
C LYS A 742 -7.02 -27.28 -0.24
N GLN A 743 -7.78 -26.78 -1.21
CA GLN A 743 -7.70 -27.21 -2.61
C GLN A 743 -6.42 -26.67 -3.28
N ASP A 744 -5.87 -25.54 -2.87
CA ASP A 744 -4.59 -25.06 -3.41
C ASP A 744 -3.40 -25.89 -2.89
N ARG A 745 -3.54 -26.53 -1.72
CA ARG A 745 -2.48 -27.26 -1.01
C ARG A 745 -2.54 -28.77 -1.13
N TRP A 746 -3.69 -29.33 -1.45
CA TRP A 746 -3.87 -30.78 -1.53
C TRP A 746 -4.67 -31.17 -2.76
N THR A 747 -4.30 -32.29 -3.37
CA THR A 747 -5.12 -32.92 -4.40
C THR A 747 -6.31 -33.66 -3.76
N GLU A 748 -7.38 -33.86 -4.51
CA GLU A 748 -8.53 -34.64 -4.03
C GLU A 748 -8.13 -36.05 -3.60
N GLU A 749 -7.16 -36.67 -4.29
CA GLU A 749 -6.66 -38.00 -3.94
C GLU A 749 -5.88 -38.00 -2.63
N MET A 750 -5.02 -37.01 -2.38
CA MET A 750 -4.32 -36.89 -1.10
C MET A 750 -5.32 -36.68 0.04
N LEU A 751 -6.32 -35.81 -0.15
CA LEU A 751 -7.35 -35.57 0.85
C LEU A 751 -8.16 -36.84 1.14
N GLY A 752 -8.59 -37.57 0.10
CA GLY A 752 -9.29 -38.84 0.26
C GLY A 752 -8.46 -39.90 0.99
N ALA A 753 -7.14 -39.92 0.80
CA ALA A 753 -6.25 -40.81 1.55
C ALA A 753 -6.13 -40.41 3.03
N VAL A 754 -6.05 -39.12 3.34
CA VAL A 754 -6.06 -38.64 4.74
C VAL A 754 -7.39 -38.98 5.40
N GLU A 755 -8.52 -38.70 4.75
CA GLU A 755 -9.86 -38.97 5.28
C GLU A 755 -10.15 -40.48 5.48
N ALA A 756 -9.50 -41.35 4.70
CA ALA A 756 -9.65 -42.80 4.82
C ALA A 756 -8.81 -43.40 5.96
N SER A 757 -7.58 -42.94 6.14
CA SER A 757 -6.60 -43.56 7.07
C SER A 757 -6.40 -42.79 8.38
N TYR A 758 -6.86 -41.54 8.46
CA TYR A 758 -6.72 -40.71 9.64
C TYR A 758 -8.07 -40.19 10.14
N GLU A 759 -8.14 -39.85 11.43
CA GLU A 759 -9.30 -39.19 12.05
C GLU A 759 -8.90 -37.87 12.70
N PRO A 760 -9.76 -36.84 12.63
CA PRO A 760 -9.51 -35.56 13.29
C PRO A 760 -9.67 -35.71 14.81
N GLU A 761 -8.65 -35.31 15.56
CA GLU A 761 -8.61 -35.40 17.02
C GLU A 761 -8.95 -34.05 17.67
N GLU A 762 -8.29 -32.97 17.22
CA GLU A 762 -8.45 -31.64 17.79
C GLU A 762 -8.23 -30.53 16.75
N ARG A 763 -8.61 -29.29 17.12
CA ARG A 763 -8.42 -28.09 16.30
C ARG A 763 -7.71 -27.00 17.11
N LEU A 764 -6.56 -26.54 16.61
CA LEU A 764 -5.69 -25.55 17.26
C LEU A 764 -5.11 -24.59 16.20
N ALA A 765 -5.18 -23.28 16.40
CA ALA A 765 -4.73 -22.23 15.49
C ALA A 765 -5.28 -22.40 14.05
N ASP A 766 -6.55 -22.80 13.97
CA ASP A 766 -7.25 -23.24 12.75
C ASP A 766 -6.62 -24.42 12.01
N MET A 767 -5.65 -25.09 12.61
CA MET A 767 -5.18 -26.40 12.16
C MET A 767 -6.11 -27.48 12.70
N VAL A 768 -6.54 -28.38 11.83
CA VAL A 768 -7.12 -29.65 12.25
C VAL A 768 -5.99 -30.67 12.36
N VAL A 769 -5.86 -31.27 13.55
CA VAL A 769 -4.86 -32.29 13.87
C VAL A 769 -5.47 -33.67 13.65
N TYR A 770 -4.80 -34.48 12.84
CA TYR A 770 -5.23 -35.82 12.45
C TYR A 770 -4.25 -36.87 12.96
N ARG A 771 -4.77 -37.99 13.46
CA ARG A 771 -4.00 -39.18 13.87
C ARG A 771 -4.47 -40.44 13.13
N PRO A 772 -3.59 -41.46 12.99
CA PRO A 772 -3.98 -42.74 12.37
C PRO A 772 -5.23 -43.32 13.03
N ARG A 773 -6.14 -43.89 12.23
CA ARG A 773 -7.31 -44.59 12.75
C ARG A 773 -6.87 -45.91 13.38
N HIS A 774 -7.09 -46.07 14.69
CA HIS A 774 -6.78 -47.30 15.42
C HIS A 774 -7.89 -48.33 15.40
#